data_AF-A0A165I6F6-F1
#
_entry.id   AF-A0A165I6F6-F1
#
_cell.length_a   1.000
_cell.length_b   1.000
_cell.length_c   1.000
_cell.angle_alpha   90.00
_cell.angle_beta   90.00
_cell.angle_gamma   90.00
#
_symmetry.space_group_name_H-M   'P 1'
#
loop_
_entity.id
_entity.type
_entity.pdbx_description
1 polymer ?
#
loop_
_entity_poly.entity_id
_entity_poly.type
_entity_poly.pdbx_seq_one_letter_code
_entity_poly.pdbx_strand_id
1 'polypeptide(L)'
;MSSADSSVLDAEIVYGLGPDLHAMTPDNVRVKPGAPAPDPFVHKARYVVAWVDPTSDDDEHVWVSLNSPHPGIMPPPRWNGPVDCYCANEKDPLGHLGRFGSVPTTQPRLVYPDWIGVLSDPNYHRAFIPDAFFGEGPCPLKDWPGLLTQWSMSWVNTSAGAPCFTEETRRAFTRDVTDIDDQLRDALDIPEGRLVLLKPHIPSAAATVATLKTQWAEFVMKVLDRRGVLMRRAIGEGRWTDVERRFPGLHESLKEGHYLVPPRGVWVSETRSKLSAIKEFIRVGVPVYYRWDNSLLNLPAARALAPPPELWTAPPPRPRSVMSTPTQSISSFDYSLLGSLVSQDASVGTQARRPRTPPLCTACSGTHALSLCPTNDANTSAAQPDPLPSSPAAPESAAPDSAAADAGDSDDEAMLAVDLEAVRAPGHDVNSANLSLPHNATAVPPSKWFAVQVVMPGSFETDASTPATPNVHVEVAPDTPPPNPAEPIRRPLVERMDMDAALPPRHIPTRGRPVPRLWIYDSGRAMEVLSREEGNGFTKKAIDIIYVCIARGLKFSTPVAVDDPQPGRADVNHRVPRAWMIDPASSLREKVERWEFGAKMVLRRPHAIRAAVMEGGILSRIAQFFLRDQRLSFKVGPTRPVIDYGVPLLKRVARSDNEVLHDDYLTLDEMYVLIGAEVTSSGTDTIVRSFWPTERKMLSEGYDSVWSQPWEDWFVERLQRVLAFQVVPVSGRHWTLLRPVADSVA
;
A
#
# COMPACT_ATOMS: atom_id res chain seq x y z
N MET A 1 -6.85 -30.12 -24.48
CA MET A 1 -7.85 -29.12 -24.06
C MET A 1 -7.69 -28.93 -22.55
N SER A 2 -7.82 -27.69 -22.06
CA SER A 2 -7.77 -27.29 -20.63
C SER A 2 -6.47 -27.56 -19.86
N SER A 3 -5.65 -26.50 -19.69
CA SER A 3 -4.84 -26.22 -18.47
C SER A 3 -4.06 -24.89 -18.57
N ALA A 4 -4.67 -23.81 -19.08
CA ALA A 4 -3.98 -22.53 -19.32
C ALA A 4 -4.23 -21.44 -18.25
N ASP A 5 -5.27 -21.60 -17.42
CA ASP A 5 -5.78 -20.51 -16.55
C ASP A 5 -5.05 -20.34 -15.21
N SER A 6 -3.98 -21.12 -14.95
CA SER A 6 -3.39 -21.19 -13.60
C SER A 6 -2.31 -20.14 -13.30
N SER A 7 -1.68 -19.51 -14.29
CA SER A 7 -0.57 -18.56 -14.05
C SER A 7 -1.01 -17.10 -13.90
N VAL A 8 -2.28 -16.78 -14.19
CA VAL A 8 -2.82 -15.41 -14.12
C VAL A 8 -3.24 -15.04 -12.69
N LEU A 9 -3.67 -16.03 -11.90
CA LEU A 9 -4.25 -15.86 -10.57
C LEU A 9 -3.28 -15.39 -9.49
N ASP A 10 -1.98 -15.63 -9.66
CA ASP A 10 -1.02 -15.50 -8.57
C ASP A 10 -0.31 -14.15 -8.52
N ALA A 11 -0.04 -13.53 -9.67
CA ALA A 11 0.38 -12.13 -9.70
C ALA A 11 -0.73 -11.18 -9.21
N GLU A 12 -2.01 -11.60 -9.31
CA GLU A 12 -3.17 -10.90 -8.75
C GLU A 12 -3.09 -10.78 -7.21
N ILE A 13 -2.60 -11.84 -6.55
CA ILE A 13 -2.51 -11.96 -5.08
C ILE A 13 -1.23 -11.33 -4.53
N VAL A 14 -0.09 -11.47 -5.23
CA VAL A 14 1.23 -10.99 -4.77
C VAL A 14 1.44 -9.50 -5.05
N TYR A 15 1.25 -9.10 -6.31
CA TYR A 15 1.59 -7.76 -6.79
C TYR A 15 0.37 -6.85 -6.94
N GLY A 16 -0.83 -7.43 -6.87
CA GLY A 16 -2.05 -6.72 -7.16
C GLY A 16 -2.17 -6.45 -8.66
N LEU A 17 -2.02 -7.49 -9.49
CA LEU A 17 -2.60 -7.47 -10.82
C LEU A 17 -4.12 -7.23 -10.75
N GLY A 18 -4.67 -6.66 -11.82
CA GLY A 18 -6.10 -6.54 -12.07
C GLY A 18 -6.60 -7.64 -13.01
N PRO A 19 -7.79 -7.48 -13.60
CA PRO A 19 -8.26 -8.36 -14.66
C PRO A 19 -7.25 -8.43 -15.81
N ASP A 20 -7.37 -9.44 -16.66
CA ASP A 20 -6.54 -9.61 -17.85
C ASP A 20 -6.51 -8.33 -18.70
N LEU A 21 -5.38 -7.61 -18.68
CA LEU A 21 -5.24 -6.33 -19.39
C LEU A 21 -5.14 -6.51 -20.92
N HIS A 22 -5.06 -7.74 -21.44
CA HIS A 22 -5.24 -7.96 -22.88
C HIS A 22 -6.69 -7.71 -23.29
N ALA A 23 -7.64 -8.04 -22.42
CA ALA A 23 -9.06 -7.74 -22.56
C ALA A 23 -9.34 -6.28 -22.15
N MET A 24 -8.74 -5.34 -22.90
CA MET A 24 -8.93 -3.87 -22.79
C MET A 24 -10.39 -3.40 -22.90
N THR A 25 -11.33 -4.31 -23.20
CA THR A 25 -12.77 -4.07 -23.24
C THR A 25 -13.41 -5.04 -22.24
N PRO A 26 -13.41 -4.74 -20.92
CA PRO A 26 -14.14 -5.54 -19.94
C PRO A 26 -15.63 -5.66 -20.31
N ASP A 27 -16.28 -6.68 -19.76
CA ASP A 27 -17.73 -6.84 -19.90
C ASP A 27 -18.45 -5.56 -19.44
N ASN A 28 -19.51 -5.18 -20.16
CA ASN A 28 -20.29 -3.95 -19.99
C ASN A 28 -19.62 -2.63 -20.43
N VAL A 29 -18.46 -2.66 -21.09
CA VAL A 29 -17.96 -1.47 -21.82
C VAL A 29 -18.83 -1.20 -23.05
N ARG A 30 -19.32 0.03 -23.16
CA ARG A 30 -20.13 0.52 -24.29
C ARG A 30 -19.41 1.68 -24.95
N VAL A 31 -19.36 1.65 -26.29
CA VAL A 31 -18.48 2.50 -27.08
C VAL A 31 -19.23 3.13 -28.24
N LYS A 32 -18.95 4.39 -28.55
CA LYS A 32 -19.23 4.96 -29.87
C LYS A 32 -18.11 5.89 -30.35
N PRO A 33 -17.99 6.14 -31.67
CA PRO A 33 -17.09 7.18 -32.18
C PRO A 33 -17.39 8.54 -31.53
N GLY A 34 -16.35 9.19 -31.04
CA GLY A 34 -16.40 10.54 -30.48
C GLY A 34 -16.16 11.62 -31.52
N ALA A 35 -16.16 12.88 -31.08
CA ALA A 35 -15.69 13.98 -31.91
C ALA A 35 -14.19 13.81 -32.21
N PRO A 36 -13.69 14.19 -33.40
CA PRO A 36 -12.27 14.15 -33.70
C PRO A 36 -11.47 14.95 -32.66
N ALA A 37 -10.27 14.46 -32.33
CA ALA A 37 -9.37 15.17 -31.44
C ALA A 37 -9.10 16.60 -31.95
N PRO A 38 -9.03 17.60 -31.06
CA PRO A 38 -8.59 18.93 -31.46
C PRO A 38 -7.15 18.89 -31.99
N ASP A 39 -6.79 19.89 -32.79
CA ASP A 39 -5.40 20.10 -33.17
C ASP A 39 -4.55 20.27 -31.89
N PRO A 40 -3.32 19.71 -31.85
CA PRO A 40 -2.52 19.29 -33.00
C PRO A 40 -2.39 17.77 -33.25
N PHE A 41 -3.23 16.92 -32.64
CA PHE A 41 -3.01 15.47 -32.72
C PHE A 41 -3.18 14.92 -34.15
N VAL A 42 -2.20 14.12 -34.59
CA VAL A 42 -2.19 13.50 -35.93
C VAL A 42 -3.25 12.39 -36.02
N HIS A 43 -3.33 11.56 -34.98
CA HIS A 43 -4.37 10.55 -34.85
C HIS A 43 -5.61 11.19 -34.23
N LYS A 44 -6.54 11.65 -35.07
CA LYS A 44 -7.76 12.36 -34.62
C LYS A 44 -8.92 11.45 -34.23
N ALA A 45 -8.86 10.15 -34.50
CA ALA A 45 -9.90 9.21 -34.06
C ALA A 45 -9.99 9.21 -32.51
N ARG A 46 -11.21 9.34 -31.99
CA ARG A 46 -11.51 9.30 -30.55
C ARG A 46 -12.79 8.53 -30.33
N TYR A 47 -12.95 7.99 -29.13
CA TYR A 47 -14.12 7.23 -28.71
C TYR A 47 -14.73 7.87 -27.47
N VAL A 48 -16.06 7.87 -27.43
CA VAL A 48 -16.79 8.00 -26.17
C VAL A 48 -16.98 6.60 -25.62
N VAL A 49 -16.49 6.37 -24.41
CA VAL A 49 -16.55 5.10 -23.71
C VAL A 49 -17.34 5.30 -22.41
N ALA A 50 -18.26 4.39 -22.14
CA ALA A 50 -19.00 4.29 -20.88
C ALA A 50 -18.89 2.85 -20.36
N TRP A 51 -18.47 2.69 -19.11
CA TRP A 51 -18.27 1.39 -18.47
C TRP A 51 -19.00 1.34 -17.13
N VAL A 52 -19.96 0.43 -17.02
CA VAL A 52 -20.62 0.13 -15.75
C VAL A 52 -19.70 -0.80 -14.97
N ASP A 53 -19.21 -0.35 -13.82
CA ASP A 53 -18.29 -1.12 -12.99
C ASP A 53 -19.04 -2.28 -12.30
N PRO A 54 -18.79 -3.55 -12.66
CA PRO A 54 -19.51 -4.69 -12.11
C PRO A 54 -19.16 -4.98 -10.64
N THR A 55 -18.17 -4.27 -10.07
CA THR A 55 -17.77 -4.39 -8.66
C THR A 55 -18.41 -3.32 -7.77
N SER A 56 -19.14 -2.37 -8.36
CA SER A 56 -19.93 -1.38 -7.63
C SER A 56 -21.27 -1.99 -7.25
N ASP A 57 -21.51 -2.20 -5.95
CA ASP A 57 -22.82 -2.64 -5.41
C ASP A 57 -23.98 -1.69 -5.80
N ASP A 58 -23.65 -0.45 -6.17
CA ASP A 58 -24.56 0.53 -6.75
C ASP A 58 -24.45 0.53 -8.29
N ASP A 59 -25.50 0.04 -8.98
CA ASP A 59 -25.73 0.18 -10.44
C ASP A 59 -25.76 1.65 -10.94
N GLU A 60 -25.69 2.63 -10.04
CA GLU A 60 -25.81 4.06 -10.34
C GLU A 60 -24.51 4.72 -10.83
N HIS A 61 -23.38 4.00 -10.79
CA HIS A 61 -22.06 4.55 -11.11
C HIS A 61 -21.49 4.02 -12.43
N VAL A 62 -21.04 4.94 -13.30
CA VAL A 62 -20.46 4.61 -14.60
C VAL A 62 -19.19 5.40 -14.84
N TRP A 63 -18.11 4.73 -15.25
CA TRP A 63 -16.90 5.40 -15.72
C TRP A 63 -17.09 5.88 -17.16
N VAL A 64 -16.81 7.15 -17.41
CA VAL A 64 -17.00 7.80 -18.72
C VAL A 64 -15.69 8.42 -19.20
N SER A 65 -15.42 8.32 -20.49
CA SER A 65 -14.38 9.08 -21.18
C SER A 65 -14.89 9.59 -22.52
N LEU A 66 -14.71 10.89 -22.78
CA LEU A 66 -15.19 11.57 -24.01
C LEU A 66 -14.12 11.67 -25.11
N ASN A 67 -12.85 11.40 -24.77
CA ASN A 67 -11.67 11.54 -25.63
C ASN A 67 -10.80 10.27 -25.57
N SER A 68 -11.37 9.07 -25.41
CA SER A 68 -10.55 7.85 -25.35
C SER A 68 -9.84 7.61 -26.69
N PRO A 69 -8.54 7.28 -26.71
CA PRO A 69 -7.81 6.97 -27.94
C PRO A 69 -8.09 5.54 -28.44
N HIS A 70 -8.46 4.63 -27.53
CA HIS A 70 -8.86 3.25 -27.78
C HIS A 70 -10.37 3.09 -27.51
N PRO A 71 -11.10 2.20 -28.22
CA PRO A 71 -12.50 1.89 -27.91
C PRO A 71 -12.69 1.22 -26.54
N GLY A 72 -11.68 0.51 -26.04
CA GLY A 72 -11.69 -0.08 -24.70
C GLY A 72 -11.45 0.93 -23.57
N ILE A 73 -11.58 0.47 -22.32
CA ILE A 73 -11.23 1.22 -21.11
C ILE A 73 -10.18 0.44 -20.32
N MET A 74 -9.14 1.13 -19.86
CA MET A 74 -8.26 0.58 -18.83
C MET A 74 -9.00 0.38 -17.51
N PRO A 75 -8.53 -0.50 -16.62
CA PRO A 75 -9.00 -0.47 -15.23
C PRO A 75 -8.58 0.84 -14.55
N PRO A 76 -9.38 1.34 -13.59
CA PRO A 76 -9.01 2.50 -12.78
C PRO A 76 -7.73 2.23 -11.99
N PRO A 77 -6.88 3.24 -11.75
CA PRO A 77 -5.64 3.07 -11.02
C PRO A 77 -5.93 2.67 -9.57
N ARG A 78 -5.05 1.86 -8.99
CA ARG A 78 -5.10 1.56 -7.56
C ARG A 78 -4.54 2.75 -6.78
N TRP A 79 -4.69 2.76 -5.46
CA TRP A 79 -4.13 3.85 -4.64
C TRP A 79 -2.61 3.99 -4.77
N ASN A 80 -1.89 2.91 -5.14
CA ASN A 80 -0.45 2.92 -5.39
C ASN A 80 -0.07 3.38 -6.82
N GLY A 81 -1.05 3.55 -7.72
CA GLY A 81 -0.86 3.92 -9.13
C GLY A 81 -1.57 2.94 -10.08
N PRO A 82 -1.40 3.11 -11.41
CA PRO A 82 -2.03 2.24 -12.39
C PRO A 82 -1.44 0.82 -12.42
N VAL A 83 -2.19 -0.09 -13.00
CA VAL A 83 -1.89 -1.53 -13.06
C VAL A 83 -1.17 -1.85 -14.39
N ASP A 84 -0.07 -2.59 -14.31
CA ASP A 84 0.75 -3.02 -15.47
C ASP A 84 0.34 -4.41 -16.02
N CYS A 85 0.78 -4.76 -17.23
CA CYS A 85 0.57 -6.06 -17.90
C CYS A 85 1.73 -7.01 -17.55
N TYR A 86 1.48 -8.07 -16.78
CA TYR A 86 2.52 -9.02 -16.31
C TYR A 86 2.74 -10.15 -17.32
N CYS A 87 2.69 -9.78 -18.59
CA CYS A 87 2.37 -10.65 -19.69
C CYS A 87 3.68 -11.25 -20.22
N ALA A 88 3.84 -12.57 -20.19
CA ALA A 88 5.12 -13.22 -20.52
C ALA A 88 5.25 -13.42 -22.03
N ASN A 89 6.28 -12.84 -22.66
CA ASN A 89 6.57 -13.05 -24.08
C ASN A 89 7.58 -14.19 -24.25
N GLU A 90 7.13 -15.32 -24.81
CA GLU A 90 7.98 -16.51 -25.09
C GLU A 90 9.19 -16.21 -25.99
N LYS A 91 9.13 -15.14 -26.80
CA LYS A 91 10.23 -14.71 -27.69
C LYS A 91 11.30 -13.87 -26.97
N ASP A 92 11.13 -13.57 -25.70
CA ASP A 92 12.02 -12.76 -24.87
C ASP A 92 12.57 -13.62 -23.70
N PRO A 93 13.53 -14.53 -23.97
CA PRO A 93 14.00 -15.52 -23.01
C PRO A 93 14.79 -14.93 -21.82
N LEU A 94 15.03 -13.62 -21.82
CA LEU A 94 15.56 -12.86 -20.67
C LEU A 94 14.44 -12.45 -19.69
N GLY A 95 13.28 -13.11 -19.77
CA GLY A 95 12.00 -12.62 -19.28
C GLY A 95 11.93 -12.41 -17.76
N HIS A 96 11.88 -11.14 -17.36
CA HIS A 96 11.42 -10.72 -16.04
C HIS A 96 10.51 -9.48 -16.15
N LEU A 97 9.19 -9.75 -16.16
CA LEU A 97 8.11 -8.85 -15.76
C LEU A 97 7.92 -7.52 -16.55
N GLY A 98 7.78 -7.61 -17.88
CA GLY A 98 7.19 -6.54 -18.69
C GLY A 98 8.00 -6.11 -19.93
N ARG A 99 7.41 -5.31 -20.82
CA ARG A 99 8.03 -4.78 -22.06
C ARG A 99 9.33 -4.01 -21.82
N PHE A 100 9.47 -3.42 -20.63
CA PHE A 100 10.62 -2.64 -20.18
C PHE A 100 11.49 -3.39 -19.15
N GLY A 101 11.20 -4.66 -18.87
CA GLY A 101 11.96 -5.51 -17.94
C GLY A 101 11.89 -5.09 -16.48
N SER A 102 12.84 -5.57 -15.67
CA SER A 102 12.85 -5.45 -14.21
C SER A 102 13.33 -4.10 -13.66
N VAL A 103 13.35 -3.02 -14.45
CA VAL A 103 13.55 -1.64 -13.92
C VAL A 103 12.50 -1.45 -12.81
N PRO A 104 12.91 -1.11 -11.58
CA PRO A 104 12.18 -1.48 -10.37
C PRO A 104 10.74 -0.97 -10.38
N THR A 105 9.78 -1.88 -10.59
CA THR A 105 8.35 -1.56 -10.69
C THR A 105 8.09 -0.35 -11.60
N THR A 106 8.65 -0.40 -12.82
CA THR A 106 8.60 0.62 -13.90
C THR A 106 7.41 1.56 -13.77
N GLN A 107 7.67 2.81 -13.33
CA GLN A 107 6.65 3.81 -12.97
C GLN A 107 5.39 3.68 -13.84
N PRO A 108 4.34 2.94 -13.41
CA PRO A 108 3.22 2.65 -14.30
C PRO A 108 2.54 3.96 -14.70
N ARG A 109 2.63 4.92 -13.78
CA ARG A 109 2.33 6.35 -13.85
C ARG A 109 3.03 7.14 -14.98
N LEU A 110 3.87 6.57 -15.83
CA LEU A 110 4.39 7.21 -17.05
C LEU A 110 3.77 6.64 -18.33
N VAL A 111 3.52 5.33 -18.35
CA VAL A 111 3.00 4.58 -19.50
C VAL A 111 1.48 4.36 -19.46
N TYR A 112 0.86 4.57 -18.31
CA TYR A 112 -0.57 4.40 -18.07
C TYR A 112 -1.20 5.63 -17.39
N PRO A 113 -2.48 5.93 -17.65
CA PRO A 113 -3.20 7.03 -16.99
C PRO A 113 -3.21 6.80 -15.47
N ASP A 114 -2.80 7.81 -14.70
CA ASP A 114 -2.83 7.80 -13.22
C ASP A 114 -3.97 8.71 -12.71
N TRP A 115 -4.27 8.65 -11.41
CA TRP A 115 -5.18 9.62 -10.77
C TRP A 115 -4.63 11.04 -10.90
N ILE A 116 -5.51 12.03 -11.11
CA ILE A 116 -5.20 13.43 -10.87
C ILE A 116 -5.82 13.90 -9.55
N GLY A 117 -5.00 14.48 -8.67
CA GLY A 117 -5.49 15.24 -7.52
C GLY A 117 -5.98 16.64 -7.92
N VAL A 118 -5.10 17.44 -8.54
CA VAL A 118 -5.34 18.86 -8.86
C VAL A 118 -4.53 19.37 -10.07
N LEU A 119 -4.95 20.51 -10.63
CA LEU A 119 -4.18 21.24 -11.66
C LEU A 119 -2.80 21.74 -11.15
N SER A 120 -2.69 21.94 -9.84
CA SER A 120 -1.45 22.31 -9.14
C SER A 120 -0.55 21.12 -8.78
N ASP A 121 -0.95 19.88 -9.10
CA ASP A 121 -0.15 18.68 -8.83
C ASP A 121 1.19 18.78 -9.58
N PRO A 122 2.35 18.57 -8.94
CA PRO A 122 3.64 18.54 -9.64
C PRO A 122 3.64 17.53 -10.80
N ASN A 123 2.87 16.45 -10.69
CA ASN A 123 2.71 15.39 -11.68
C ASN A 123 1.67 15.72 -12.78
N TYR A 124 1.04 16.90 -12.78
CA TYR A 124 0.04 17.30 -13.79
C TYR A 124 0.53 17.15 -15.24
N HIS A 125 1.84 17.33 -15.46
CA HIS A 125 2.48 17.14 -16.75
C HIS A 125 2.35 15.71 -17.31
N ARG A 126 2.16 14.70 -16.45
CA ARG A 126 2.03 13.29 -16.86
C ARG A 126 0.78 13.00 -17.69
N ALA A 127 -0.26 13.83 -17.53
CA ALA A 127 -1.46 13.79 -18.38
C ALA A 127 -1.14 14.00 -19.87
N PHE A 128 -0.07 14.72 -20.17
CA PHE A 128 0.37 15.14 -21.50
C PHE A 128 1.49 14.27 -22.09
N ILE A 129 1.92 13.20 -21.40
CA ILE A 129 2.88 12.24 -21.96
C ILE A 129 2.28 11.65 -23.24
N PRO A 130 2.98 11.67 -24.39
CA PRO A 130 2.49 11.03 -25.61
C PRO A 130 2.32 9.52 -25.40
N ASP A 131 1.11 9.01 -25.65
CA ASP A 131 0.80 7.59 -25.54
C ASP A 131 1.10 6.87 -26.85
N ALA A 132 2.31 6.32 -26.92
CA ALA A 132 2.77 5.54 -28.06
C ALA A 132 2.07 4.17 -28.22
N PHE A 133 1.18 3.80 -27.29
CA PHE A 133 0.37 2.58 -27.32
C PHE A 133 -1.13 2.87 -27.52
N PHE A 134 -1.50 4.12 -27.82
CA PHE A 134 -2.86 4.54 -28.18
C PHE A 134 -3.96 4.16 -27.17
N GLY A 135 -3.63 4.04 -25.89
CA GLY A 135 -4.54 3.62 -24.81
C GLY A 135 -4.56 2.13 -24.53
N GLU A 136 -3.83 1.31 -25.28
CA GLU A 136 -3.70 -0.15 -25.06
C GLU A 136 -2.57 -0.50 -24.07
N GLY A 137 -1.65 0.44 -23.85
CA GLY A 137 -0.50 0.29 -22.97
C GLY A 137 0.61 -0.65 -23.46
N PRO A 138 1.74 -0.73 -22.73
CA PRO A 138 2.96 -1.44 -23.09
C PRO A 138 2.87 -2.98 -23.08
N CYS A 139 1.75 -3.60 -23.45
CA CYS A 139 1.61 -5.05 -23.50
C CYS A 139 2.74 -5.72 -24.33
N PRO A 140 3.59 -6.59 -23.75
CA PRO A 140 4.73 -7.21 -24.45
C PRO A 140 4.36 -8.30 -25.46
N LEU A 141 3.08 -8.71 -25.55
CA LEU A 141 2.60 -9.64 -26.58
C LEU A 141 2.21 -8.94 -27.90
N LYS A 142 1.96 -7.63 -27.87
CA LYS A 142 1.66 -6.82 -29.06
C LYS A 142 2.95 -6.37 -29.75
N ASP A 143 2.89 -6.07 -31.04
CA ASP A 143 4.03 -5.52 -31.78
C ASP A 143 3.86 -4.00 -31.91
N TRP A 144 4.80 -3.24 -31.34
CA TRP A 144 4.77 -1.77 -31.29
C TRP A 144 6.15 -1.24 -31.71
N PRO A 145 6.51 -1.29 -33.00
CA PRO A 145 7.85 -0.94 -33.47
C PRO A 145 8.19 0.53 -33.19
N GLY A 146 9.37 0.77 -32.60
CA GLY A 146 9.86 2.12 -32.31
C GLY A 146 10.92 2.16 -31.21
N LEU A 147 11.79 3.18 -31.26
CA LEU A 147 12.93 3.36 -30.35
C LEU A 147 12.54 3.44 -28.86
N LEU A 148 11.33 3.93 -28.58
CA LEU A 148 10.79 4.12 -27.22
C LEU A 148 9.75 3.06 -26.83
N THR A 149 9.32 2.24 -27.78
CA THR A 149 8.20 1.31 -27.60
C THR A 149 8.62 -0.15 -27.60
N GLN A 150 9.69 -0.54 -28.30
CA GLN A 150 10.04 -1.95 -28.41
C GLN A 150 11.52 -2.22 -28.58
N TRP A 151 12.11 -2.90 -27.61
CA TRP A 151 13.45 -3.46 -27.68
C TRP A 151 13.65 -4.36 -28.91
N SER A 152 14.79 -4.22 -29.59
CA SER A 152 15.24 -5.17 -30.60
C SER A 152 16.67 -5.64 -30.34
N MET A 153 16.90 -6.94 -30.51
CA MET A 153 18.24 -7.53 -30.48
C MET A 153 19.12 -7.06 -31.65
N SER A 154 18.52 -6.61 -32.77
CA SER A 154 19.27 -6.02 -33.90
C SER A 154 19.97 -4.70 -33.56
N TRP A 155 19.60 -4.07 -32.45
CA TRP A 155 20.23 -2.84 -31.96
C TRP A 155 21.55 -3.09 -31.21
N VAL A 156 21.87 -4.34 -30.87
CA VAL A 156 22.99 -4.68 -29.99
C VAL A 156 24.16 -5.24 -30.80
N ASN A 157 25.36 -4.78 -30.48
CA ASN A 157 26.62 -5.35 -30.95
C ASN A 157 27.55 -5.60 -29.74
N THR A 158 28.60 -6.40 -29.91
CA THR A 158 29.63 -6.61 -28.89
C THR A 158 30.85 -5.76 -29.24
N SER A 159 31.20 -4.80 -28.37
CA SER A 159 32.40 -3.97 -28.50
C SER A 159 33.28 -4.13 -27.28
N ALA A 160 34.58 -4.39 -27.49
CA ALA A 160 35.54 -4.70 -26.42
C ALA A 160 35.08 -5.80 -25.44
N GLY A 161 34.30 -6.79 -25.93
CA GLY A 161 33.72 -7.87 -25.12
C GLY A 161 32.44 -7.53 -24.36
N ALA A 162 31.98 -6.27 -24.39
CA ALA A 162 30.76 -5.82 -23.73
C ALA A 162 29.63 -5.57 -24.76
N PRO A 163 28.37 -5.96 -24.47
CA PRO A 163 27.22 -5.55 -25.28
C PRO A 163 26.99 -4.03 -25.20
N CYS A 164 26.86 -3.42 -26.37
CA CYS A 164 26.59 -2.00 -26.56
C CYS A 164 25.56 -1.80 -27.69
N PHE A 165 24.98 -0.60 -27.80
CA PHE A 165 24.18 -0.28 -28.99
C PHE A 165 25.06 -0.16 -30.23
N THR A 166 24.50 -0.52 -31.40
CA THR A 166 25.11 -0.19 -32.69
C THR A 166 25.22 1.33 -32.83
N GLU A 167 26.20 1.77 -33.60
CA GLU A 167 26.39 3.19 -33.92
C GLU A 167 25.17 3.80 -34.62
N GLU A 168 24.45 3.02 -35.44
CA GLU A 168 23.20 3.43 -36.08
C GLU A 168 22.08 3.66 -35.04
N THR A 169 21.86 2.71 -34.13
CA THR A 169 20.86 2.87 -33.05
C THR A 169 21.21 4.05 -32.15
N ARG A 170 22.50 4.25 -31.81
CA ARG A 170 22.94 5.41 -31.00
C ARG A 170 22.64 6.73 -31.71
N ARG A 171 22.91 6.84 -33.02
CA ARG A 171 22.55 8.03 -33.81
C ARG A 171 21.05 8.25 -33.86
N ALA A 172 20.25 7.18 -33.98
CA ALA A 172 18.79 7.27 -33.95
C ALA A 172 18.28 7.76 -32.58
N PHE A 173 18.78 7.22 -31.46
CA PHE A 173 18.46 7.74 -30.13
C PHE A 173 18.87 9.22 -29.95
N THR A 174 20.01 9.65 -30.49
CA THR A 174 20.42 11.05 -30.42
C THR A 174 19.50 11.93 -31.27
N ARG A 175 19.48 11.71 -32.59
CA ARG A 175 18.80 12.56 -33.58
C ARG A 175 17.28 12.52 -33.47
N ASP A 176 16.70 11.34 -33.30
CA ASP A 176 15.24 11.11 -33.41
C ASP A 176 14.53 11.12 -32.04
N VAL A 177 15.31 11.22 -30.95
CA VAL A 177 14.78 11.37 -29.59
C VAL A 177 15.39 12.58 -28.89
N THR A 178 16.65 12.53 -28.46
CA THR A 178 17.18 13.55 -27.52
C THR A 178 17.32 14.94 -28.14
N ASP A 179 17.71 15.02 -29.41
CA ASP A 179 17.90 16.30 -30.11
C ASP A 179 16.57 16.99 -30.40
N ILE A 180 15.49 16.23 -30.64
CA ILE A 180 14.13 16.77 -30.79
C ILE A 180 13.61 17.26 -29.43
N ASP A 181 13.84 16.48 -28.38
CA ASP A 181 13.52 16.83 -26.99
C ASP A 181 14.27 18.09 -26.47
N ASP A 182 15.49 18.36 -26.95
CA ASP A 182 16.25 19.59 -26.66
C ASP A 182 15.82 20.77 -27.58
N GLN A 183 15.56 20.54 -28.86
CA GLN A 183 15.03 21.58 -29.76
C GLN A 183 13.64 22.09 -29.31
N LEU A 184 12.74 21.19 -28.87
CA LEU A 184 11.43 21.58 -28.34
C LEU A 184 11.55 22.31 -27.00
N ARG A 185 12.47 21.91 -26.12
CA ARG A 185 12.80 22.66 -24.89
C ARG A 185 13.16 24.10 -25.22
N ASP A 186 14.05 24.30 -26.19
CA ASP A 186 14.56 25.63 -26.57
C ASP A 186 13.49 26.46 -27.29
N ALA A 187 12.69 25.85 -28.16
CA ALA A 187 11.54 26.50 -28.81
C ALA A 187 10.44 26.97 -27.83
N LEU A 188 10.34 26.32 -26.66
CA LEU A 188 9.42 26.66 -25.57
C LEU A 188 10.03 27.61 -24.52
N ASP A 189 11.25 28.08 -24.75
CA ASP A 189 12.02 28.97 -23.87
C ASP A 189 12.23 28.37 -22.43
N ILE A 190 12.40 27.04 -22.32
CA ILE A 190 12.57 26.34 -21.04
C ILE A 190 14.07 26.22 -20.67
N PRO A 191 14.55 26.77 -19.54
CA PRO A 191 15.96 26.64 -19.14
C PRO A 191 16.35 25.19 -18.84
N GLU A 192 17.51 24.74 -19.36
CA GLU A 192 18.01 23.36 -19.16
C GLU A 192 18.08 22.96 -17.68
N GLY A 193 18.45 23.88 -16.78
CA GLY A 193 18.48 23.64 -15.34
C GLY A 193 17.15 23.19 -14.72
N ARG A 194 15.99 23.46 -15.37
CA ARG A 194 14.68 22.93 -14.94
C ARG A 194 14.44 21.48 -15.33
N LEU A 195 15.15 20.96 -16.34
CA LEU A 195 15.01 19.61 -16.87
C LEU A 195 16.28 18.77 -16.64
N VAL A 196 17.26 19.25 -15.86
CA VAL A 196 18.56 18.57 -15.68
C VAL A 196 18.41 17.17 -15.07
N LEU A 197 17.48 17.00 -14.13
CA LEU A 197 17.15 15.69 -13.52
C LEU A 197 16.43 14.75 -14.51
N LEU A 198 15.79 15.32 -15.53
CA LEU A 198 15.09 14.62 -16.61
C LEU A 198 15.93 14.55 -17.90
N LYS A 199 17.25 14.82 -17.83
CA LYS A 199 18.13 14.64 -19.00
C LYS A 199 18.34 13.14 -19.22
N PRO A 200 17.86 12.56 -20.34
CA PRO A 200 18.03 11.14 -20.61
C PRO A 200 19.50 10.83 -20.93
N HIS A 201 19.99 9.68 -20.48
CA HIS A 201 21.34 9.22 -20.78
C HIS A 201 21.26 8.01 -21.69
N ILE A 202 21.79 8.13 -22.92
CA ILE A 202 21.86 7.01 -23.86
C ILE A 202 22.93 6.02 -23.35
N PRO A 203 22.58 4.76 -23.04
CA PRO A 203 23.55 3.80 -22.50
C PRO A 203 24.69 3.53 -23.48
N SER A 204 25.93 3.51 -22.99
CA SER A 204 27.12 3.33 -23.84
C SER A 204 27.47 1.86 -24.06
N ALA A 205 27.60 1.09 -22.98
CA ALA A 205 27.82 -0.35 -22.95
C ALA A 205 27.42 -0.91 -21.57
N ALA A 206 27.16 -2.21 -21.49
CA ALA A 206 26.81 -2.87 -20.23
C ALA A 206 27.51 -4.24 -20.09
N ALA A 207 27.48 -4.83 -18.89
CA ALA A 207 28.07 -6.15 -18.66
C ALA A 207 27.30 -7.30 -19.35
N THR A 208 25.98 -7.16 -19.52
CA THR A 208 25.12 -8.14 -20.20
C THR A 208 24.06 -7.45 -21.06
N VAL A 209 23.48 -8.18 -22.01
CA VAL A 209 22.37 -7.67 -22.85
C VAL A 209 21.15 -7.34 -21.99
N ALA A 210 20.88 -8.12 -20.94
CA ALA A 210 19.81 -7.83 -19.98
C ALA A 210 20.06 -6.49 -19.28
N THR A 211 21.28 -6.24 -18.80
CA THR A 211 21.66 -4.94 -18.20
C THR A 211 21.52 -3.79 -19.18
N LEU A 212 21.90 -3.97 -20.46
CA LEU A 212 21.74 -2.94 -21.49
C LEU A 212 20.25 -2.63 -21.77
N LYS A 213 19.38 -3.64 -21.75
CA LYS A 213 17.93 -3.50 -21.89
C LYS A 213 17.31 -2.76 -20.69
N THR A 214 17.74 -3.07 -19.46
CA THR A 214 17.36 -2.32 -18.25
C THR A 214 17.74 -0.84 -18.37
N GLN A 215 18.97 -0.54 -18.80
CA GLN A 215 19.43 0.84 -19.00
C GLN A 215 18.67 1.56 -20.14
N TRP A 216 18.27 0.86 -21.20
CA TRP A 216 17.38 1.42 -22.24
C TRP A 216 16.00 1.75 -21.69
N ALA A 217 15.41 0.88 -20.87
CA ALA A 217 14.13 1.15 -20.23
C ALA A 217 14.20 2.38 -19.31
N GLU A 218 15.28 2.56 -18.53
CA GLU A 218 15.52 3.79 -17.76
C GLU A 218 15.64 5.04 -18.64
N PHE A 219 16.33 4.94 -19.78
CA PHE A 219 16.40 5.99 -20.79
C PHE A 219 15.01 6.35 -21.33
N VAL A 220 14.20 5.36 -21.72
CA VAL A 220 12.82 5.57 -22.21
C VAL A 220 11.96 6.27 -21.17
N MET A 221 11.99 5.81 -19.90
CA MET A 221 11.17 6.42 -18.85
C MET A 221 11.54 7.89 -18.61
N LYS A 222 12.83 8.24 -18.63
CA LYS A 222 13.28 9.64 -18.55
C LYS A 222 12.81 10.47 -19.75
N VAL A 223 12.85 9.92 -20.96
CA VAL A 223 12.32 10.58 -22.17
C VAL A 223 10.81 10.81 -22.04
N LEU A 224 10.02 9.82 -21.61
CA LEU A 224 8.57 9.97 -21.46
C LEU A 224 8.20 11.05 -20.44
N ASP A 225 8.81 11.04 -19.25
CA ASP A 225 8.55 12.04 -18.19
C ASP A 225 8.93 13.47 -18.68
N ARG A 226 10.10 13.60 -19.33
CA ARG A 226 10.54 14.84 -19.98
C ARG A 226 9.54 15.31 -21.04
N ARG A 227 9.09 14.43 -21.94
CA ARG A 227 8.09 14.75 -22.97
C ARG A 227 6.77 15.20 -22.35
N GLY A 228 6.33 14.63 -21.23
CA GLY A 228 5.17 15.13 -20.47
C GLY A 228 5.32 16.60 -20.07
N VAL A 229 6.48 17.01 -19.56
CA VAL A 229 6.76 18.42 -19.21
C VAL A 229 6.75 19.33 -20.43
N LEU A 230 7.41 18.92 -21.53
CA LEU A 230 7.42 19.68 -22.79
C LEU A 230 6.01 19.82 -23.38
N MET A 231 5.22 18.74 -23.39
CA MET A 231 3.89 18.70 -24.00
C MET A 231 2.81 19.39 -23.16
N ARG A 232 2.94 19.40 -21.82
CA ARG A 232 2.16 20.31 -20.97
C ARG A 232 2.38 21.77 -21.39
N ARG A 233 3.65 22.16 -21.56
CA ARG A 233 4.01 23.54 -21.94
C ARG A 233 3.59 23.88 -23.37
N ALA A 234 3.68 22.93 -24.29
CA ALA A 234 3.31 23.13 -25.69
C ALA A 234 1.78 23.11 -25.92
N ILE A 235 1.09 22.05 -25.52
CA ILE A 235 -0.35 21.88 -25.77
C ILE A 235 -1.19 22.47 -24.64
N GLY A 236 -0.92 22.09 -23.39
CA GLY A 236 -1.72 22.50 -22.23
C GLY A 236 -1.77 24.03 -22.06
N GLU A 237 -0.62 24.70 -22.19
CA GLU A 237 -0.52 26.17 -22.16
C GLU A 237 -0.71 26.86 -23.53
N GLY A 238 -1.07 26.12 -24.59
CA GLY A 238 -1.40 26.69 -25.90
C GLY A 238 -0.23 27.28 -26.71
N ARG A 239 1.03 27.00 -26.33
CA ARG A 239 2.25 27.44 -27.03
C ARG A 239 2.54 26.72 -28.34
N TRP A 240 1.77 25.68 -28.70
CA TRP A 240 1.99 24.86 -29.88
C TRP A 240 2.00 25.67 -31.19
N THR A 241 1.07 26.62 -31.34
CA THR A 241 0.99 27.50 -32.53
C THR A 241 2.18 28.45 -32.65
N ASP A 242 2.86 28.78 -31.54
CA ASP A 242 4.13 29.51 -31.57
C ASP A 242 5.27 28.62 -32.09
N VAL A 243 5.30 27.34 -31.74
CA VAL A 243 6.30 26.38 -32.25
C VAL A 243 6.11 26.17 -33.75
N GLU A 244 4.87 25.93 -34.19
CA GLU A 244 4.49 25.82 -35.61
C GLU A 244 4.96 27.03 -36.44
N ARG A 245 4.69 28.23 -35.94
CA ARG A 245 5.00 29.49 -36.63
C ARG A 245 6.48 29.86 -36.60
N ARG A 246 7.17 29.66 -35.47
CA ARG A 246 8.58 30.09 -35.29
C ARG A 246 9.58 29.03 -35.75
N PHE A 247 9.22 27.75 -35.67
CA PHE A 247 10.11 26.61 -35.90
C PHE A 247 9.41 25.54 -36.79
N PRO A 248 9.00 25.87 -38.02
CA PRO A 248 8.22 24.96 -38.86
C PRO A 248 8.94 23.64 -39.18
N GLY A 249 10.28 23.64 -39.32
CA GLY A 249 11.05 22.41 -39.50
C GLY A 249 10.95 21.47 -38.30
N LEU A 250 11.05 22.01 -37.09
CA LEU A 250 10.84 21.25 -35.84
C LEU A 250 9.40 20.75 -35.73
N HIS A 251 8.41 21.53 -36.15
CA HIS A 251 7.00 21.12 -36.14
C HIS A 251 6.73 19.89 -37.01
N GLU A 252 7.32 19.82 -38.20
CA GLU A 252 7.27 18.60 -39.02
C GLU A 252 8.00 17.43 -38.35
N SER A 253 9.21 17.63 -37.82
CA SER A 253 9.92 16.57 -37.08
C SER A 253 9.16 16.06 -35.85
N LEU A 254 8.34 16.90 -35.20
CA LEU A 254 7.47 16.49 -34.08
C LEU A 254 6.26 15.67 -34.55
N LYS A 255 5.70 15.96 -35.73
CA LYS A 255 4.66 15.10 -36.34
C LYS A 255 5.21 13.71 -36.64
N GLU A 256 6.42 13.64 -37.20
CA GLU A 256 7.09 12.38 -37.56
C GLU A 256 7.57 11.60 -36.32
N GLY A 257 8.16 12.29 -35.33
CA GLY A 257 8.73 11.68 -34.11
C GLY A 257 7.73 11.20 -33.05
N HIS A 258 6.48 10.91 -33.45
CA HIS A 258 5.37 10.45 -32.61
C HIS A 258 5.05 11.35 -31.39
N TYR A 259 5.37 12.64 -31.42
CA TYR A 259 4.96 13.56 -30.35
C TYR A 259 3.45 13.85 -30.36
N LEU A 260 2.81 13.72 -31.52
CA LEU A 260 1.41 14.09 -31.76
C LEU A 260 0.46 12.89 -31.86
N VAL A 261 0.88 11.75 -31.29
CA VAL A 261 -0.04 10.68 -30.88
C VAL A 261 -0.94 11.19 -29.75
N PRO A 262 -2.06 10.52 -29.44
CA PRO A 262 -2.91 10.92 -28.31
C PRO A 262 -2.09 10.99 -27.03
N PRO A 263 -2.36 11.96 -26.13
CA PRO A 263 -1.68 11.98 -24.85
C PRO A 263 -2.35 10.92 -23.95
N ARG A 264 -1.58 10.40 -23.01
CA ARG A 264 -1.95 9.31 -22.11
C ARG A 264 -3.21 9.58 -21.28
N GLY A 265 -3.42 10.82 -20.83
CA GLY A 265 -4.61 11.17 -20.05
C GLY A 265 -4.54 10.81 -18.56
N VAL A 266 -5.69 10.89 -17.89
CA VAL A 266 -5.83 10.83 -16.41
C VAL A 266 -7.16 10.21 -15.96
N TRP A 267 -7.16 9.70 -14.73
CA TRP A 267 -8.37 9.29 -14.00
C TRP A 267 -8.81 10.31 -12.95
N VAL A 268 -10.12 10.47 -12.78
CA VAL A 268 -10.73 11.42 -11.83
C VAL A 268 -11.75 10.69 -10.97
N SER A 269 -11.43 10.52 -9.68
CA SER A 269 -12.31 9.87 -8.70
C SER A 269 -13.52 10.75 -8.33
N GLU A 270 -13.28 12.06 -8.18
CA GLU A 270 -14.29 13.04 -7.75
C GLU A 270 -14.70 13.99 -8.88
N THR A 271 -15.57 13.53 -9.78
CA THR A 271 -16.04 14.34 -10.92
C THR A 271 -16.64 15.68 -10.50
N ARG A 272 -17.37 15.72 -9.37
CA ARG A 272 -18.06 16.93 -8.90
C ARG A 272 -17.11 18.05 -8.45
N SER A 273 -16.01 17.73 -7.77
CA SER A 273 -15.01 18.73 -7.34
C SER A 273 -14.11 19.16 -8.51
N LYS A 274 -13.85 18.25 -9.47
CA LYS A 274 -12.87 18.46 -10.57
C LYS A 274 -13.47 18.85 -11.93
N LEU A 275 -14.74 19.28 -11.99
CA LEU A 275 -15.43 19.64 -13.25
C LEU A 275 -14.65 20.62 -14.16
N SER A 276 -13.89 21.57 -13.58
CA SER A 276 -13.09 22.52 -14.36
C SER A 276 -11.91 21.83 -15.04
N ALA A 277 -11.15 21.01 -14.30
CA ALA A 277 -10.01 20.26 -14.81
C ALA A 277 -10.40 19.25 -15.89
N ILE A 278 -11.51 18.52 -15.69
CA ILE A 278 -12.05 17.57 -16.69
C ILE A 278 -12.31 18.29 -18.02
N LYS A 279 -12.99 19.45 -17.98
CA LYS A 279 -13.28 20.24 -19.18
C LYS A 279 -12.02 20.80 -19.84
N GLU A 280 -11.06 21.26 -19.04
CA GLU A 280 -9.80 21.79 -19.56
C GLU A 280 -9.03 20.73 -20.35
N PHE A 281 -8.87 19.53 -19.79
CA PHE A 281 -8.26 18.39 -20.49
C PHE A 281 -9.01 18.01 -21.76
N ILE A 282 -10.34 17.89 -21.69
CA ILE A 282 -11.16 17.54 -22.86
C ILE A 282 -11.01 18.59 -23.97
N ARG A 283 -10.98 19.88 -23.61
CA ARG A 283 -10.74 21.01 -24.53
C ARG A 283 -9.40 20.91 -25.26
N VAL A 284 -8.35 20.44 -24.58
CA VAL A 284 -7.01 20.26 -25.17
C VAL A 284 -6.75 18.83 -25.68
N GLY A 285 -7.81 18.03 -25.86
CA GLY A 285 -7.75 16.70 -26.49
C GLY A 285 -7.14 15.59 -25.63
N VAL A 286 -6.97 15.85 -24.33
CA VAL A 286 -6.48 14.86 -23.36
C VAL A 286 -7.61 13.90 -22.96
N PRO A 287 -7.38 12.58 -22.94
CA PRO A 287 -8.34 11.61 -22.41
C PRO A 287 -8.54 11.80 -20.91
N VAL A 288 -9.80 11.74 -20.47
CA VAL A 288 -10.16 11.83 -19.05
C VAL A 288 -11.17 10.75 -18.73
N TYR A 289 -10.84 9.90 -17.77
CA TYR A 289 -11.70 8.82 -17.28
C TYR A 289 -12.30 9.27 -15.93
N TYR A 290 -13.60 9.53 -15.88
CA TYR A 290 -14.26 10.14 -14.72
C TYR A 290 -15.53 9.40 -14.32
N ARG A 291 -15.85 9.39 -13.02
CA ARG A 291 -17.04 8.71 -12.48
C ARG A 291 -18.29 9.55 -12.72
N TRP A 292 -19.30 9.00 -13.37
CA TRP A 292 -20.60 9.62 -13.59
C TRP A 292 -21.66 9.00 -12.68
N ASP A 293 -22.56 9.86 -12.18
CA ASP A 293 -23.71 9.50 -11.36
C ASP A 293 -24.91 10.40 -11.71
N ASN A 294 -26.11 10.00 -11.29
CA ASN A 294 -27.34 10.75 -11.56
C ASN A 294 -27.42 12.12 -10.87
N SER A 295 -26.68 12.35 -9.79
CA SER A 295 -26.69 13.64 -9.08
C SER A 295 -26.08 14.76 -9.93
N LEU A 296 -25.11 14.43 -10.80
CA LEU A 296 -24.44 15.36 -11.71
C LEU A 296 -25.40 15.99 -12.74
N LEU A 297 -26.52 15.33 -13.11
CA LEU A 297 -27.53 15.90 -14.01
C LEU A 297 -28.14 17.20 -13.47
N ASN A 298 -28.17 17.36 -12.14
CA ASN A 298 -28.68 18.55 -11.46
C ASN A 298 -27.68 19.72 -11.49
N LEU A 299 -26.42 19.49 -11.87
CA LEU A 299 -25.39 20.52 -11.97
C LEU A 299 -25.28 21.01 -13.42
N PRO A 300 -25.67 22.26 -13.75
CA PRO A 300 -25.60 22.78 -15.12
C PRO A 300 -24.19 22.68 -15.72
N ALA A 301 -23.16 22.84 -14.89
CA ALA A 301 -21.76 22.71 -15.28
C ALA A 301 -21.37 21.28 -15.71
N ALA A 302 -22.01 20.23 -15.20
CA ALA A 302 -21.67 18.84 -15.52
C ALA A 302 -22.40 18.29 -16.75
N ARG A 303 -23.46 18.95 -17.24
CA ARG A 303 -24.31 18.45 -18.35
C ARG A 303 -23.55 18.11 -19.64
N ALA A 304 -22.51 18.88 -19.97
CA ALA A 304 -21.67 18.62 -21.14
C ALA A 304 -20.75 17.38 -21.00
N LEU A 305 -20.67 16.81 -19.79
CA LEU A 305 -19.92 15.59 -19.46
C LEU A 305 -20.84 14.36 -19.30
N ALA A 306 -22.15 14.52 -19.53
CA ALA A 306 -23.07 13.40 -19.43
C ALA A 306 -22.73 12.32 -20.47
N PRO A 307 -22.75 11.03 -20.10
CA PRO A 307 -22.60 9.96 -21.07
C PRO A 307 -23.75 10.05 -22.10
N PRO A 308 -23.49 9.75 -23.38
CA PRO A 308 -24.53 9.73 -24.39
C PRO A 308 -25.64 8.72 -24.04
N PRO A 309 -26.93 9.05 -24.26
CA PRO A 309 -28.05 8.15 -23.91
C PRO A 309 -28.00 6.78 -24.59
N GLU A 310 -27.33 6.64 -25.74
CA GLU A 310 -27.18 5.34 -26.41
C GLU A 310 -26.16 4.44 -25.69
N LEU A 311 -25.20 5.03 -24.96
CA LEU A 311 -24.22 4.31 -24.16
C LEU A 311 -24.74 4.08 -22.74
N TRP A 312 -25.41 5.05 -22.14
CA TRP A 312 -25.99 4.86 -20.81
C TRP A 312 -27.29 5.63 -20.63
N THR A 313 -28.33 4.90 -20.25
CA THR A 313 -29.59 5.44 -19.76
C THR A 313 -29.57 5.31 -18.25
N ALA A 314 -29.87 6.40 -17.55
CA ALA A 314 -30.08 6.36 -16.11
C ALA A 314 -31.11 5.27 -15.75
N PRO A 315 -30.88 4.42 -14.73
CA PRO A 315 -31.92 3.54 -14.23
C PRO A 315 -33.13 4.39 -13.82
N PRO A 316 -34.38 3.93 -14.08
CA PRO A 316 -35.55 4.69 -13.71
C PRO A 316 -35.53 4.97 -12.21
N PRO A 317 -35.87 6.19 -11.76
CA PRO A 317 -35.76 6.54 -10.34
C PRO A 317 -36.56 5.55 -9.52
N ARG A 318 -35.88 4.78 -8.67
CA ARG A 318 -36.52 3.78 -7.79
C ARG A 318 -37.64 4.52 -7.05
N PRO A 319 -38.90 4.06 -7.11
CA PRO A 319 -40.00 4.76 -6.46
C PRO A 319 -39.66 4.86 -4.98
N ARG A 320 -39.49 6.09 -4.48
CA ARG A 320 -39.14 6.32 -3.07
C ARG A 320 -40.17 5.58 -2.23
N SER A 321 -39.71 4.57 -1.49
CA SER A 321 -40.54 3.92 -0.49
C SER A 321 -40.99 5.03 0.46
N VAL A 322 -42.28 5.39 0.38
CA VAL A 322 -42.85 6.42 1.24
C VAL A 322 -42.83 5.83 2.64
N MET A 323 -41.84 6.21 3.45
CA MET A 323 -41.86 5.90 4.87
C MET A 323 -43.14 6.47 5.45
N SER A 324 -44.11 5.59 5.71
CA SER A 324 -45.36 5.92 6.34
C SER A 324 -45.07 6.59 7.68
N THR A 325 -45.23 7.92 7.74
CA THR A 325 -45.16 8.67 9.00
C THR A 325 -46.17 8.08 9.97
N PRO A 326 -45.79 7.76 11.22
CA PRO A 326 -46.72 7.21 12.20
C PRO A 326 -47.77 8.28 12.54
N THR A 327 -49.00 8.07 12.08
CA THR A 327 -50.13 8.95 12.36
C THR A 327 -50.42 8.97 13.86
N GLN A 328 -50.10 10.08 14.53
CA GLN A 328 -50.59 10.35 15.87
C GLN A 328 -52.09 10.72 15.79
N SER A 329 -52.94 9.71 15.88
CA SER A 329 -54.39 9.89 15.97
C SER A 329 -54.80 10.31 17.38
N ILE A 330 -55.04 11.61 17.58
CA ILE A 330 -55.74 12.12 18.76
C ILE A 330 -57.19 11.64 18.71
N SER A 331 -57.62 10.92 19.74
CA SER A 331 -59.01 10.46 19.87
C SER A 331 -59.91 11.55 20.44
N SER A 332 -60.97 11.90 19.72
CA SER A 332 -62.16 12.54 20.29
C SER A 332 -63.40 11.76 19.86
N PHE A 333 -64.23 11.41 20.84
CA PHE A 333 -65.48 10.66 20.68
C PHE A 333 -66.45 11.38 19.73
N ASP A 334 -67.30 10.61 19.03
CA ASP A 334 -68.74 10.73 19.30
C ASP A 334 -69.54 9.46 18.99
N TYR A 335 -70.79 9.43 19.48
CA TYR A 335 -71.65 8.26 19.68
C TYR A 335 -72.53 7.86 18.46
N SER A 336 -73.16 6.66 18.57
CA SER A 336 -74.36 6.19 17.83
C SER A 336 -74.13 5.53 16.44
N LEU A 337 -74.88 4.49 16.02
CA LEU A 337 -75.91 3.62 16.62
C LEU A 337 -76.04 2.33 15.76
N LEU A 338 -76.53 1.22 16.34
CA LEU A 338 -77.23 0.04 15.74
C LEU A 338 -76.78 -0.46 14.33
N GLY A 339 -76.48 -1.74 14.08
CA GLY A 339 -76.62 -2.97 14.89
C GLY A 339 -77.19 -4.11 14.04
N SER A 340 -76.63 -5.32 14.13
CA SER A 340 -77.37 -6.56 13.78
C SER A 340 -76.70 -7.80 14.37
N LEU A 341 -77.51 -8.68 14.93
CA LEU A 341 -77.14 -9.98 15.50
C LEU A 341 -77.37 -11.07 14.44
N VAL A 342 -76.50 -12.08 14.37
CA VAL A 342 -76.90 -13.50 14.31
C VAL A 342 -75.82 -14.33 15.01
N SER A 343 -76.22 -15.11 16.02
CA SER A 343 -75.40 -16.10 16.71
C SER A 343 -75.27 -17.39 15.89
N GLN A 344 -74.19 -18.15 16.11
CA GLN A 344 -74.37 -19.58 16.39
C GLN A 344 -73.25 -20.18 17.25
N ASP A 345 -73.68 -20.90 18.28
CA ASP A 345 -72.95 -21.69 19.27
C ASP A 345 -72.23 -22.91 18.62
N ALA A 346 -71.44 -23.76 19.29
CA ALA A 346 -71.09 -23.96 20.72
C ALA A 346 -69.70 -24.65 20.80
N SER A 347 -68.84 -24.39 21.80
CA SER A 347 -68.60 -25.24 23.02
C SER A 347 -67.99 -26.65 22.76
N VAL A 348 -67.06 -27.26 23.51
CA VAL A 348 -66.32 -27.01 24.78
C VAL A 348 -64.91 -27.63 24.65
N GLY A 349 -63.86 -27.10 25.29
CA GLY A 349 -62.50 -27.67 25.21
C GLY A 349 -61.54 -27.28 26.34
N THR A 350 -61.73 -27.83 27.53
CA THR A 350 -60.95 -27.56 28.76
C THR A 350 -59.50 -28.07 28.70
N GLN A 351 -58.50 -27.26 29.11
CA GLN A 351 -57.55 -27.53 30.22
C GLN A 351 -56.25 -26.72 30.14
N ALA A 352 -55.83 -26.17 31.28
CA ALA A 352 -54.49 -25.66 31.51
C ALA A 352 -53.57 -26.75 32.08
N ARG A 353 -52.29 -26.80 31.69
CA ARG A 353 -51.23 -27.52 32.44
C ARG A 353 -49.81 -27.00 32.19
N ARG A 354 -49.20 -26.44 33.24
CA ARG A 354 -47.76 -26.53 33.56
C ARG A 354 -47.47 -27.96 34.10
N PRO A 355 -46.24 -28.28 34.57
CA PRO A 355 -44.90 -28.24 33.94
C PRO A 355 -44.23 -29.64 34.03
N ARG A 356 -42.93 -29.80 33.69
CA ARG A 356 -41.91 -30.57 34.46
C ARG A 356 -40.54 -30.76 33.78
N THR A 357 -39.51 -30.87 34.62
CA THR A 357 -38.15 -31.40 34.40
C THR A 357 -38.11 -32.93 34.70
N PRO A 358 -36.93 -33.57 34.85
CA PRO A 358 -35.94 -34.05 33.87
C PRO A 358 -36.00 -35.61 33.73
N PRO A 359 -34.93 -36.34 33.34
CA PRO A 359 -34.14 -37.04 34.38
C PRO A 359 -32.63 -37.34 34.07
N LEU A 360 -31.93 -37.83 35.11
CA LEU A 360 -30.65 -38.60 35.07
C LEU A 360 -30.96 -40.10 34.72
N CYS A 361 -30.07 -41.10 34.55
CA CYS A 361 -28.76 -41.41 35.16
C CYS A 361 -28.14 -42.70 34.53
N THR A 362 -26.80 -42.94 34.65
CA THR A 362 -26.05 -44.24 34.84
C THR A 362 -26.37 -45.54 34.01
N ALA A 363 -25.46 -46.49 33.68
CA ALA A 363 -24.00 -46.73 33.94
C ALA A 363 -23.46 -47.94 33.11
N CYS A 364 -22.19 -48.36 33.38
CA CYS A 364 -21.48 -49.63 33.04
C CYS A 364 -20.66 -49.70 31.72
N SER A 365 -19.55 -50.48 31.59
CA SER A 365 -18.39 -50.81 32.46
C SER A 365 -17.42 -51.81 31.77
N GLY A 366 -16.09 -51.62 31.89
CA GLY A 366 -15.02 -52.62 31.56
C GLY A 366 -14.59 -52.72 30.07
N THR A 367 -13.35 -53.10 29.68
CA THR A 367 -12.11 -53.46 30.42
C THR A 367 -10.84 -53.33 29.53
N HIS A 368 -9.68 -53.08 30.17
CA HIS A 368 -8.25 -53.40 29.86
C HIS A 368 -7.90 -54.40 28.71
N ALA A 369 -6.71 -54.45 28.07
CA ALA A 369 -5.45 -53.63 28.10
C ALA A 369 -4.37 -54.11 27.06
N LEU A 370 -3.32 -53.28 26.87
CA LEU A 370 -1.89 -53.60 26.57
C LEU A 370 -1.40 -54.38 25.30
N SER A 371 -0.64 -53.64 24.46
CA SER A 371 0.78 -53.87 24.07
C SER A 371 1.26 -54.94 23.04
N LEU A 372 2.40 -54.57 22.41
CA LEU A 372 3.45 -55.35 21.70
C LEU A 372 3.26 -55.81 20.22
N CYS A 373 4.35 -55.61 19.46
CA CYS A 373 4.67 -56.18 18.13
C CYS A 373 5.40 -57.54 18.30
N PRO A 374 6.06 -58.14 17.27
CA PRO A 374 5.76 -58.30 15.83
C PRO A 374 5.79 -59.79 15.41
N THR A 375 5.58 -60.13 14.12
CA THR A 375 6.08 -61.40 13.53
C THR A 375 6.61 -61.26 12.11
N ASN A 376 7.67 -62.01 11.83
CA ASN A 376 8.38 -62.16 10.56
C ASN A 376 7.81 -63.31 9.69
N ASP A 377 8.52 -63.57 8.58
CA ASP A 377 8.58 -64.81 7.79
C ASP A 377 7.51 -65.04 6.71
N ALA A 378 7.79 -65.70 5.58
CA ALA A 378 9.03 -65.92 4.81
C ALA A 378 8.67 -66.65 3.49
N ASN A 379 9.35 -66.36 2.36
CA ASN A 379 9.74 -67.29 1.27
C ASN A 379 10.04 -66.55 -0.05
N THR A 380 10.85 -67.03 -1.01
CA THR A 380 12.09 -67.86 -1.03
C THR A 380 12.67 -67.81 -2.47
N SER A 381 14.00 -67.92 -2.58
CA SER A 381 14.95 -68.03 -3.73
C SER A 381 14.46 -68.65 -5.07
N ALA A 382 15.14 -68.51 -6.22
CA ALA A 382 16.55 -68.18 -6.56
C ALA A 382 16.64 -67.39 -7.91
N ALA A 383 17.75 -67.17 -8.66
CA ALA A 383 19.11 -67.72 -8.67
C ALA A 383 20.19 -66.74 -9.28
N GLN A 384 21.31 -67.29 -9.79
CA GLN A 384 22.53 -66.64 -10.36
C GLN A 384 22.92 -67.32 -11.71
N PRO A 385 24.03 -66.99 -12.47
CA PRO A 385 25.22 -66.15 -12.15
C PRO A 385 25.79 -65.17 -13.25
N ASP A 386 26.84 -64.46 -12.80
CA ASP A 386 27.94 -63.64 -13.42
C ASP A 386 28.59 -64.10 -14.77
N PRO A 387 29.47 -63.30 -15.48
CA PRO A 387 30.46 -62.35 -14.92
C PRO A 387 30.89 -61.04 -15.70
N LEU A 388 31.74 -60.28 -15.00
CA LEU A 388 32.76 -59.23 -15.35
C LEU A 388 33.48 -59.34 -16.73
N PRO A 389 34.24 -58.32 -17.23
CA PRO A 389 34.96 -57.21 -16.53
C PRO A 389 34.70 -55.80 -17.18
N SER A 390 35.45 -54.69 -17.05
CA SER A 390 36.82 -54.38 -16.53
C SER A 390 37.00 -52.88 -16.19
N SER A 391 38.02 -52.51 -15.39
CA SER A 391 38.60 -51.15 -15.28
C SER A 391 40.11 -51.20 -14.99
N PRO A 392 40.94 -50.31 -15.58
CA PRO A 392 42.34 -50.13 -15.16
C PRO A 392 42.66 -48.71 -14.61
N ALA A 393 43.27 -48.71 -13.43
CA ALA A 393 44.37 -47.88 -12.91
C ALA A 393 44.58 -46.39 -13.31
N ALA A 394 44.88 -45.59 -12.29
CA ALA A 394 45.61 -44.31 -12.39
C ALA A 394 47.12 -44.52 -12.69
N PRO A 395 47.89 -43.44 -12.92
CA PRO A 395 49.01 -43.21 -11.99
C PRO A 395 49.28 -41.75 -11.58
N GLU A 396 49.68 -41.64 -10.31
CA GLU A 396 50.70 -40.79 -9.66
C GLU A 396 51.21 -39.45 -10.25
N SER A 397 51.17 -38.44 -9.35
CA SER A 397 52.24 -37.48 -9.01
C SER A 397 52.64 -36.36 -9.99
N ALA A 398 52.37 -35.11 -9.57
CA ALA A 398 53.39 -34.05 -9.45
C ALA A 398 52.84 -32.83 -8.67
N ALA A 399 53.54 -32.46 -7.60
CA ALA A 399 53.54 -31.14 -6.95
C ALA A 399 55.05 -30.75 -6.82
N PRO A 400 55.47 -29.46 -6.74
CA PRO A 400 54.98 -28.51 -5.75
C PRO A 400 54.90 -27.03 -6.19
N ASP A 401 54.63 -26.16 -5.22
CA ASP A 401 54.84 -24.69 -5.17
C ASP A 401 53.92 -23.80 -6.04
N SER A 402 53.38 -22.68 -5.56
CA SER A 402 53.60 -21.96 -4.28
C SER A 402 52.39 -21.15 -3.80
N ALA A 403 52.43 -20.82 -2.51
CA ALA A 403 51.42 -20.13 -1.71
C ALA A 403 50.94 -18.77 -2.24
N ALA A 404 49.63 -18.55 -2.14
CA ALA A 404 49.03 -17.27 -1.77
C ALA A 404 47.88 -17.56 -0.77
N ALA A 405 47.92 -16.95 0.41
CA ALA A 405 46.93 -17.16 1.45
C ALA A 405 45.96 -15.96 1.49
N ASP A 406 44.70 -16.18 1.11
CA ASP A 406 43.63 -15.21 1.35
C ASP A 406 43.22 -15.27 2.82
N ALA A 407 43.85 -14.41 3.63
CA ALA A 407 43.36 -14.05 4.95
C ALA A 407 42.19 -13.06 4.80
N GLY A 408 40.98 -13.58 4.56
CA GLY A 408 39.74 -12.81 4.49
C GLY A 408 39.12 -12.58 5.88
N ASP A 409 39.21 -11.35 6.36
CA ASP A 409 38.50 -10.69 7.48
C ASP A 409 37.82 -11.56 8.56
N SER A 410 38.48 -11.61 9.72
CA SER A 410 37.98 -12.16 10.99
C SER A 410 37.10 -11.17 11.78
N ASP A 411 36.87 -9.95 11.27
CA ASP A 411 36.28 -8.85 12.05
C ASP A 411 34.75 -8.91 12.11
N ASP A 412 34.06 -9.40 11.07
CA ASP A 412 32.60 -9.48 11.03
C ASP A 412 32.04 -10.52 12.02
N GLU A 413 32.69 -11.67 12.18
CA GLU A 413 32.27 -12.71 13.13
C GLU A 413 32.57 -12.29 14.58
N ALA A 414 33.66 -11.55 14.80
CA ALA A 414 33.98 -10.95 16.10
C ALA A 414 32.97 -9.85 16.50
N MET A 415 32.57 -8.98 15.57
CA MET A 415 31.54 -7.96 15.79
C MET A 415 30.17 -8.58 16.10
N LEU A 416 29.79 -9.64 15.36
CA LEU A 416 28.56 -10.40 15.65
C LEU A 416 28.57 -11.08 17.03
N ALA A 417 29.72 -11.59 17.48
CA ALA A 417 29.85 -12.22 18.78
C ALA A 417 29.75 -11.20 19.93
N VAL A 418 30.41 -10.04 19.82
CA VAL A 418 30.43 -8.99 20.85
C VAL A 418 29.03 -8.41 21.10
N ASP A 419 28.24 -8.14 20.05
CA ASP A 419 26.87 -7.63 20.21
C ASP A 419 25.91 -8.70 20.81
N LEU A 420 26.08 -9.98 20.45
CA LEU A 420 25.26 -11.07 20.99
C LEU A 420 25.52 -11.35 22.48
N GLU A 421 26.74 -11.11 22.96
CA GLU A 421 27.09 -11.27 24.37
C GLU A 421 26.62 -10.07 25.21
N ALA A 422 26.71 -8.85 24.67
CA ALA A 422 26.13 -7.64 25.27
C ALA A 422 24.60 -7.73 25.44
N VAL A 423 23.89 -8.40 24.52
CA VAL A 423 22.43 -8.64 24.59
C VAL A 423 22.03 -9.69 25.64
N ARG A 424 22.96 -10.51 26.14
CA ARG A 424 22.68 -11.61 27.08
C ARG A 424 22.97 -11.29 28.56
N ALA A 425 23.61 -10.16 28.86
CA ALA A 425 23.97 -9.79 30.22
C ALA A 425 22.73 -9.41 31.08
N PRO A 426 22.38 -10.17 32.14
CA PRO A 426 21.21 -9.87 32.97
C PRO A 426 21.46 -8.61 33.81
N GLY A 427 20.77 -7.52 33.48
CA GLY A 427 20.86 -6.22 34.15
C GLY A 427 21.03 -5.01 33.23
N HIS A 428 21.30 -5.22 31.94
CA HIS A 428 21.48 -4.12 30.97
C HIS A 428 20.17 -3.69 30.30
N ASP A 429 19.39 -2.84 30.99
CA ASP A 429 18.18 -2.17 30.46
C ASP A 429 18.51 -1.01 29.47
N VAL A 430 19.69 -1.05 28.83
CA VAL A 430 20.44 0.13 28.34
C VAL A 430 20.42 0.29 26.81
N ASN A 431 19.97 -0.71 26.05
CA ASN A 431 19.89 -0.62 24.58
C ASN A 431 18.66 0.17 24.07
N SER A 432 17.76 0.59 24.96
CA SER A 432 16.81 1.66 24.66
C SER A 432 17.46 3.01 24.93
N ALA A 433 17.38 3.93 23.96
CA ALA A 433 17.70 5.31 24.26
C ALA A 433 16.64 5.82 25.26
N ASN A 434 17.01 5.95 26.54
CA ASN A 434 16.23 6.66 27.55
C ASN A 434 16.24 8.18 27.25
N LEU A 435 15.78 8.55 26.04
CA LEU A 435 15.25 9.84 25.68
C LEU A 435 13.90 9.99 26.38
N SER A 436 13.97 10.14 27.70
CA SER A 436 12.86 10.73 28.43
C SER A 436 12.66 12.12 27.84
N LEU A 437 11.53 12.36 27.18
CA LEU A 437 10.97 13.71 27.18
C LEU A 437 11.00 14.19 28.63
N PRO A 438 11.58 15.36 28.93
CA PRO A 438 11.52 15.90 30.29
C PRO A 438 10.09 15.79 30.79
N HIS A 439 9.88 15.09 31.92
CA HIS A 439 8.53 14.73 32.38
C HIS A 439 7.69 15.96 32.81
N ASN A 440 8.35 17.13 32.81
CA ASN A 440 7.83 18.45 33.11
C ASN A 440 7.77 19.33 31.84
N ALA A 441 8.02 18.78 30.65
CA ALA A 441 7.66 19.40 29.39
C ALA A 441 6.13 19.46 29.33
N THR A 442 5.58 20.60 29.75
CA THR A 442 4.25 21.02 29.32
C THR A 442 4.21 20.89 27.81
N ALA A 443 3.22 20.17 27.28
CA ALA A 443 2.84 20.44 25.90
C ALA A 443 2.38 21.89 25.92
N VAL A 444 3.09 22.76 25.22
CA VAL A 444 2.50 24.03 24.83
C VAL A 444 1.27 23.63 24.02
N PRO A 445 0.04 23.97 24.46
CA PRO A 445 -1.15 23.62 23.69
C PRO A 445 -0.94 24.20 22.29
N PRO A 446 -0.99 23.38 21.24
CA PRO A 446 -0.68 23.88 19.92
C PRO A 446 -1.73 24.94 19.59
N SER A 447 -1.31 26.10 19.05
CA SER A 447 -2.23 27.21 18.75
C SER A 447 -3.40 26.79 17.87
N LYS A 448 -3.21 25.69 17.14
CA LYS A 448 -4.22 24.72 16.74
C LYS A 448 -3.57 23.35 16.68
N TRP A 449 -4.25 22.27 17.08
CA TRP A 449 -3.85 20.94 16.61
C TRP A 449 -3.82 20.97 15.08
N PHE A 450 -2.69 20.59 14.50
CA PHE A 450 -2.55 20.44 13.06
C PHE A 450 -2.46 18.94 12.75
N ALA A 451 -3.41 18.45 11.97
CA ALA A 451 -3.22 17.17 11.31
C ALA A 451 -1.97 17.30 10.43
N VAL A 452 -0.97 16.44 10.64
CA VAL A 452 0.03 16.20 9.60
C VAL A 452 -0.72 15.45 8.51
N GLN A 453 -1.29 16.21 7.58
CA GLN A 453 -1.89 15.65 6.39
C GLN A 453 -0.76 14.93 5.66
N VAL A 454 -0.72 13.61 5.75
CA VAL A 454 0.16 12.82 4.91
C VAL A 454 -0.35 13.03 3.49
N VAL A 455 0.33 13.91 2.76
CA VAL A 455 0.28 13.96 1.31
C VAL A 455 0.90 12.64 0.84
N MET A 456 0.09 11.59 0.88
CA MET A 456 0.23 10.46 -0.04
C MET A 456 0.36 11.10 -1.42
N PRO A 457 1.37 10.75 -2.23
CA PRO A 457 1.67 11.47 -3.46
C PRO A 457 0.46 11.42 -4.43
N GLY A 458 -0.34 12.49 -4.42
CA GLY A 458 -1.63 12.60 -5.10
C GLY A 458 -2.73 13.46 -4.45
N SER A 459 -2.62 13.93 -3.18
CA SER A 459 -3.68 14.75 -2.54
C SER A 459 -3.27 16.17 -2.12
N PHE A 460 -3.85 17.18 -2.78
CA PHE A 460 -3.82 18.59 -2.37
C PHE A 460 -5.14 19.29 -2.74
N GLU A 461 -5.77 19.97 -1.78
CA GLU A 461 -6.62 21.16 -1.94
C GLU A 461 -6.82 21.72 -0.52
N THR A 462 -5.92 22.57 -0.04
CA THR A 462 -6.00 24.04 -0.06
C THR A 462 -7.17 24.66 0.70
N ASP A 463 -6.85 25.54 1.64
CA ASP A 463 -7.47 26.87 1.61
C ASP A 463 -6.42 27.96 1.91
N ALA A 464 -6.54 29.11 1.25
CA ALA A 464 -5.50 30.13 1.22
C ALA A 464 -5.96 31.42 1.91
N SER A 465 -5.49 31.63 3.15
CA SER A 465 -5.43 32.97 3.76
C SER A 465 -4.21 33.10 4.67
N THR A 466 -3.07 33.43 4.07
CA THR A 466 -1.86 33.80 4.82
C THR A 466 -2.08 35.13 5.55
N PRO A 467 -1.43 35.32 6.71
CA PRO A 467 -0.35 36.30 6.68
C PRO A 467 0.96 35.79 7.32
N ALA A 468 2.04 36.38 6.81
CA ALA A 468 3.43 36.41 7.26
C ALA A 468 3.85 35.65 8.55
N THR A 469 4.91 34.84 8.36
CA THR A 469 5.97 34.40 9.31
C THR A 469 6.28 35.37 10.47
N PRO A 470 6.79 34.91 11.66
CA PRO A 470 7.82 33.86 11.73
C PRO A 470 7.89 32.89 12.95
N ASN A 471 8.60 31.78 12.74
CA ASN A 471 9.60 31.13 13.62
C ASN A 471 9.28 30.56 15.04
N VAL A 472 9.77 29.31 15.22
CA VAL A 472 10.57 28.76 16.36
C VAL A 472 9.95 27.76 17.37
N HIS A 473 10.85 26.84 17.78
CA HIS A 473 10.81 25.82 18.84
C HIS A 473 10.26 26.27 20.21
N VAL A 474 9.95 25.29 21.09
CA VAL A 474 10.01 25.49 22.55
C VAL A 474 10.74 24.34 23.27
N GLU A 475 11.58 24.72 24.23
CA GLU A 475 12.42 23.91 25.12
C GLU A 475 11.91 24.01 26.59
N VAL A 476 12.65 23.62 27.64
CA VAL A 476 12.04 23.17 28.93
C VAL A 476 12.28 24.07 30.17
N ALA A 477 11.25 24.05 31.04
CA ALA A 477 11.01 24.75 32.32
C ALA A 477 12.18 24.89 33.34
N PRO A 478 12.02 25.81 34.32
CA PRO A 478 11.65 25.34 35.67
C PRO A 478 10.65 26.23 36.46
N ASP A 479 9.87 25.57 37.34
CA ASP A 479 9.50 25.95 38.74
C ASP A 479 8.09 25.49 39.16
N THR A 480 8.03 24.78 40.29
CA THR A 480 6.82 24.22 40.94
C THR A 480 6.74 24.79 42.37
N PRO A 481 5.55 24.98 43.00
CA PRO A 481 4.96 23.89 43.81
C PRO A 481 3.39 23.97 43.89
N PRO A 482 2.66 23.44 44.90
CA PRO A 482 1.93 22.17 44.74
C PRO A 482 0.39 22.24 45.01
N PRO A 483 -0.39 21.22 44.58
CA PRO A 483 -1.81 21.08 44.91
C PRO A 483 -2.07 20.11 46.09
N ASN A 484 -3.11 20.35 46.91
CA ASN A 484 -3.74 19.33 47.79
C ASN A 484 -5.12 19.82 48.34
N PRO A 485 -5.98 18.99 48.98
CA PRO A 485 -6.94 18.14 48.27
C PRO A 485 -8.39 18.18 48.81
N ALA A 486 -9.36 17.64 48.05
CA ALA A 486 -10.54 16.93 48.57
C ALA A 486 -11.32 16.21 47.45
N GLU A 487 -11.14 14.88 47.36
CA GLU A 487 -12.15 13.80 47.32
C GLU A 487 -13.64 14.02 46.88
N PRO A 488 -14.40 12.96 46.49
CA PRO A 488 -14.08 11.87 45.55
C PRO A 488 -15.28 11.40 44.66
N ILE A 489 -15.11 10.25 43.97
CA ILE A 489 -16.14 9.34 43.37
C ILE A 489 -16.67 9.66 41.95
N ARG A 490 -16.01 9.09 40.93
CA ARG A 490 -16.43 7.89 40.14
C ARG A 490 -15.21 7.40 39.31
N ARG A 491 -15.06 6.09 39.11
CA ARG A 491 -13.78 5.44 38.70
C ARG A 491 -13.27 5.90 37.32
N PRO A 492 -12.05 6.50 37.22
CA PRO A 492 -11.48 7.02 35.97
C PRO A 492 -10.29 6.19 35.44
N LEU A 493 -9.76 6.61 34.29
CA LEU A 493 -8.66 5.99 33.51
C LEU A 493 -7.40 5.64 34.32
N VAL A 494 -7.17 6.30 35.47
CA VAL A 494 -6.03 6.06 36.38
C VAL A 494 -5.94 4.61 36.86
N GLU A 495 -7.06 3.92 37.11
CA GLU A 495 -7.06 2.48 37.48
C GLU A 495 -6.51 1.55 36.36
N ARG A 496 -6.26 2.07 35.14
CA ARG A 496 -5.57 1.34 34.06
C ARG A 496 -4.08 1.71 33.91
N MET A 497 -3.57 2.66 34.70
CA MET A 497 -2.22 3.24 34.54
C MET A 497 -1.30 3.04 35.75
N ASP A 498 -1.65 2.18 36.72
CA ASP A 498 -0.85 1.94 37.93
C ASP A 498 0.47 1.19 37.65
N MET A 499 1.50 1.99 37.34
CA MET A 499 2.88 1.59 37.12
C MET A 499 3.81 2.19 38.19
N ASP A 500 3.45 2.02 39.47
CA ASP A 500 4.35 2.33 40.58
C ASP A 500 5.58 1.41 40.55
N ALA A 501 6.69 1.99 40.08
CA ALA A 501 8.06 1.53 40.25
C ALA A 501 8.98 2.76 40.27
N ALA A 502 9.80 2.89 41.32
CA ALA A 502 10.69 4.05 41.47
C ALA A 502 11.77 4.05 40.38
N LEU A 503 11.91 5.16 39.66
CA LEU A 503 12.90 5.31 38.59
C LEU A 503 14.32 5.44 39.17
N PRO A 504 15.32 4.71 38.63
CA PRO A 504 16.72 4.85 39.04
C PRO A 504 17.31 6.22 38.64
N PRO A 505 18.38 6.70 39.31
CA PRO A 505 18.96 8.01 39.08
C PRO A 505 19.52 8.17 37.66
N ARG A 506 19.32 9.35 37.07
CA ARG A 506 19.62 9.63 35.66
C ARG A 506 21.11 9.88 35.41
N HIS A 507 21.67 9.20 34.42
CA HIS A 507 22.97 9.54 33.83
C HIS A 507 22.78 10.61 32.74
N ILE A 508 23.57 11.69 32.79
CA ILE A 508 23.54 12.78 31.78
C ILE A 508 24.42 12.37 30.58
N PRO A 509 23.93 12.42 29.31
CA PRO A 509 24.76 12.16 28.14
C PRO A 509 25.58 13.38 27.70
N THR A 510 26.82 13.17 27.26
CA THR A 510 27.82 14.22 26.96
C THR A 510 27.85 14.76 25.52
N ARG A 511 26.86 14.40 24.67
CA ARG A 511 26.61 15.04 23.36
C ARG A 511 25.12 15.30 23.21
N GLY A 512 24.75 16.44 22.62
CA GLY A 512 23.35 16.81 22.38
C GLY A 512 22.65 15.78 21.50
N ARG A 513 21.79 14.96 22.09
CA ARG A 513 21.00 13.97 21.34
C ARG A 513 19.87 14.68 20.59
N PRO A 514 19.51 14.25 19.38
CA PRO A 514 18.41 14.86 18.65
C PRO A 514 17.09 14.68 19.43
N VAL A 515 16.30 15.74 19.52
CA VAL A 515 15.04 15.77 20.28
C VAL A 515 13.93 15.09 19.45
N PRO A 516 13.29 14.01 19.95
CA PRO A 516 12.16 13.38 19.27
C PRO A 516 11.00 14.36 19.10
N ARG A 517 10.37 14.37 17.91
CA ARG A 517 9.23 15.24 17.60
C ARG A 517 7.96 14.40 17.54
N LEU A 518 6.89 14.70 18.28
CA LEU A 518 5.65 13.91 18.21
C LEU A 518 4.86 14.22 16.93
N TRP A 519 4.52 13.18 16.18
CA TRP A 519 3.72 13.20 14.94
C TRP A 519 2.56 12.23 15.10
N ILE A 520 1.35 12.61 14.66
CA ILE A 520 0.16 11.75 14.73
C ILE A 520 -0.46 11.68 13.35
N TYR A 521 -0.79 10.47 12.91
CA TYR A 521 -1.36 10.22 11.60
C TYR A 521 -2.88 10.23 11.72
N ASP A 522 -3.54 11.20 11.09
CA ASP A 522 -4.99 11.20 10.96
C ASP A 522 -5.42 10.65 9.61
N SER A 523 -6.15 9.53 9.63
CA SER A 523 -6.77 8.92 8.44
C SER A 523 -8.30 8.91 8.53
N GLY A 524 -8.89 9.67 9.44
CA GLY A 524 -10.33 9.82 9.55
C GLY A 524 -10.78 10.59 10.79
N ARG A 525 -10.43 10.08 11.98
CA ARG A 525 -10.98 10.57 13.27
C ARG A 525 -9.95 10.78 14.38
N ALA A 526 -8.65 10.73 14.09
CA ALA A 526 -7.63 10.92 15.13
C ALA A 526 -7.77 12.31 15.79
N MET A 527 -8.04 13.36 15.02
CA MET A 527 -8.26 14.72 15.52
C MET A 527 -9.53 14.88 16.36
N GLU A 528 -10.63 14.20 16.02
CA GLU A 528 -11.85 14.15 16.85
C GLU A 528 -11.56 13.55 18.23
N VAL A 529 -10.85 12.42 18.24
CA VAL A 529 -10.47 11.70 19.45
C VAL A 529 -9.54 12.55 20.33
N LEU A 530 -8.51 13.16 19.76
CA LEU A 530 -7.57 14.02 20.48
C LEU A 530 -8.28 15.25 21.08
N SER A 531 -9.14 15.91 20.32
CA SER A 531 -9.92 17.07 20.80
C SER A 531 -10.85 16.69 21.96
N ARG A 532 -11.43 15.49 21.92
CA ARG A 532 -12.25 14.96 23.02
C ARG A 532 -11.43 14.66 24.27
N GLU A 533 -10.25 14.04 24.13
CA GLU A 533 -9.37 13.78 25.28
C GLU A 533 -8.71 15.05 25.83
N GLU A 534 -8.54 16.09 25.01
CA GLU A 534 -8.14 17.43 25.47
C GLU A 534 -9.21 18.06 26.36
N GLY A 535 -10.49 17.96 25.99
CA GLY A 535 -11.62 18.36 26.84
C GLY A 535 -11.66 17.62 28.18
N ASN A 536 -11.17 16.37 28.21
CA ASN A 536 -10.99 15.57 29.43
C ASN A 536 -9.70 15.90 30.21
N GLY A 537 -8.80 16.71 29.65
CA GLY A 537 -7.53 17.12 30.25
C GLY A 537 -6.37 16.13 30.08
N PHE A 538 -6.47 15.13 29.21
CA PHE A 538 -5.47 14.07 28.98
C PHE A 538 -4.43 14.40 27.88
N THR A 539 -4.26 15.66 27.49
CA THR A 539 -3.32 16.09 26.42
C THR A 539 -2.31 17.15 26.88
N LYS A 540 -2.19 17.39 28.19
CA LYS A 540 -1.38 18.49 28.76
C LYS A 540 0.13 18.33 28.60
N LYS A 541 0.62 17.12 28.32
CA LYS A 541 2.01 16.82 28.00
C LYS A 541 2.07 15.91 26.77
N ALA A 542 3.14 16.01 25.99
CA ALA A 542 3.34 15.16 24.81
C ALA A 542 3.34 13.65 25.15
N ILE A 543 3.74 13.27 26.37
CA ILE A 543 3.62 11.89 26.86
C ILE A 543 2.16 11.47 27.10
N ASP A 544 1.31 12.37 27.58
CA ASP A 544 -0.12 12.10 27.78
C ASP A 544 -0.80 11.87 26.42
N ILE A 545 -0.43 12.67 25.41
CA ILE A 545 -0.88 12.54 24.02
C ILE A 545 -0.44 11.19 23.43
N ILE A 546 0.80 10.76 23.66
CA ILE A 546 1.29 9.43 23.26
C ILE A 546 0.46 8.32 23.93
N TYR A 547 0.17 8.44 25.23
CA TYR A 547 -0.69 7.47 25.91
C TYR A 547 -2.13 7.46 25.38
N VAL A 548 -2.68 8.62 24.99
CA VAL A 548 -3.96 8.70 24.26
C VAL A 548 -3.88 7.95 22.93
N CYS A 549 -2.83 8.16 22.12
CA CYS A 549 -2.62 7.43 20.87
C CYS A 549 -2.57 5.91 21.10
N ILE A 550 -1.76 5.43 22.06
CA ILE A 550 -1.63 3.99 22.39
C ILE A 550 -2.97 3.41 22.88
N ALA A 551 -3.66 4.11 23.78
CA ALA A 551 -4.95 3.68 24.33
C ALA A 551 -6.03 3.60 23.24
N ARG A 552 -6.07 4.59 22.34
CA ARG A 552 -7.04 4.71 21.23
C ARG A 552 -6.60 4.01 19.94
N GLY A 553 -5.44 3.34 19.95
CA GLY A 553 -4.86 2.66 18.78
C GLY A 553 -4.58 3.60 17.60
N LEU A 554 -4.40 4.90 17.83
CA LEU A 554 -4.04 5.87 16.80
C LEU A 554 -2.59 5.62 16.37
N LYS A 555 -2.34 5.73 15.07
CA LYS A 555 -1.00 5.67 14.52
C LYS A 555 -0.24 6.97 14.80
N PHE A 556 0.99 6.85 15.29
CA PHE A 556 1.84 7.99 15.65
C PHE A 556 3.31 7.67 15.40
N SER A 557 4.18 8.69 15.43
CA SER A 557 5.62 8.55 15.27
C SER A 557 6.30 9.64 16.10
N THR A 558 7.57 9.44 16.44
CA THR A 558 8.38 10.33 17.25
C THR A 558 9.76 10.54 16.62
N PRO A 559 9.85 10.91 15.33
CA PRO A 559 11.09 10.74 14.60
C PRO A 559 12.14 11.79 15.01
N VAL A 560 13.40 11.48 14.70
CA VAL A 560 14.58 12.33 14.94
C VAL A 560 15.27 12.66 13.62
N ALA A 561 16.00 13.78 13.57
CA ALA A 561 16.98 14.02 12.52
C ALA A 561 18.22 13.14 12.77
N VAL A 562 18.83 12.64 11.70
CA VAL A 562 20.06 11.82 11.73
C VAL A 562 21.02 12.37 10.68
N ASP A 563 22.23 12.72 11.11
CA ASP A 563 23.31 13.14 10.23
C ASP A 563 23.97 11.90 9.61
N ASP A 564 24.22 11.91 8.30
CA ASP A 564 24.82 10.80 7.52
C ASP A 564 24.18 9.40 7.75
N PRO A 565 22.92 9.18 7.35
CA PRO A 565 22.23 7.90 7.60
C PRO A 565 22.83 6.73 6.79
N GLN A 566 23.29 5.71 7.50
CA GLN A 566 23.90 4.46 7.00
C GLN A 566 22.95 3.23 7.22
N PRO A 567 21.78 3.16 6.55
CA PRO A 567 20.69 2.27 6.93
C PRO A 567 21.02 0.77 6.90
N GLY A 568 21.95 0.33 6.05
CA GLY A 568 22.37 -1.08 5.99
C GLY A 568 22.95 -1.61 7.31
N ARG A 569 23.41 -0.73 8.21
CA ARG A 569 23.83 -1.12 9.57
C ARG A 569 22.65 -1.37 10.52
N ALA A 570 21.50 -0.72 10.28
CA ALA A 570 20.28 -0.96 11.06
C ALA A 570 19.57 -2.25 10.60
N ASP A 571 19.59 -2.57 9.30
CA ASP A 571 18.86 -3.69 8.69
C ASP A 571 19.16 -5.06 9.32
N VAL A 572 20.35 -5.29 9.88
CA VAL A 572 20.73 -6.52 10.58
C VAL A 572 19.76 -6.83 11.75
N ASN A 573 19.30 -5.80 12.46
CA ASN A 573 18.35 -5.94 13.57
C ASN A 573 16.97 -6.42 13.13
N HIS A 574 16.60 -6.18 11.87
CA HIS A 574 15.29 -6.52 11.32
C HIS A 574 15.22 -7.93 10.73
N ARG A 575 16.34 -8.61 10.47
CA ARG A 575 16.37 -9.93 9.82
C ARG A 575 15.48 -10.95 10.56
N VAL A 576 14.45 -11.47 9.89
CA VAL A 576 13.53 -12.47 10.47
C VAL A 576 13.96 -13.88 10.04
N PRO A 577 14.29 -14.78 10.98
CA PRO A 577 14.49 -16.20 10.65
C PRO A 577 13.21 -16.82 10.10
N ARG A 578 13.29 -17.55 8.97
CA ARG A 578 12.15 -18.29 8.38
C ARG A 578 11.46 -19.22 9.39
N ALA A 579 12.19 -19.71 10.39
CA ALA A 579 11.65 -20.51 11.48
C ALA A 579 10.59 -19.80 12.35
N TRP A 580 10.51 -18.46 12.32
CA TRP A 580 9.50 -17.66 13.04
C TRP A 580 8.22 -17.41 12.22
N MET A 581 8.25 -17.66 10.91
CA MET A 581 7.07 -17.61 10.04
C MET A 581 6.26 -18.89 10.17
N ILE A 582 4.98 -18.84 9.79
CA ILE A 582 4.11 -20.02 9.79
C ILE A 582 4.49 -20.95 8.63
N ASP A 583 4.67 -22.23 8.95
CA ASP A 583 4.87 -23.28 7.94
C ASP A 583 3.50 -23.68 7.33
N PRO A 584 3.30 -23.54 6.00
CA PRO A 584 2.06 -23.93 5.33
C PRO A 584 1.64 -25.39 5.58
N ALA A 585 2.60 -26.30 5.74
CA ALA A 585 2.35 -27.73 5.89
C ALA A 585 1.99 -28.16 7.33
N SER A 586 2.23 -27.27 8.32
CA SER A 586 2.00 -27.58 9.73
C SER A 586 0.50 -27.65 10.10
N SER A 587 0.18 -28.40 11.15
CA SER A 587 -1.17 -28.48 11.69
C SER A 587 -1.64 -27.14 12.27
N LEU A 588 -2.94 -26.89 12.36
CA LEU A 588 -3.45 -25.61 12.86
C LEU A 588 -2.96 -25.27 14.28
N ARG A 589 -2.74 -26.30 15.12
CA ARG A 589 -2.11 -26.14 16.44
C ARG A 589 -0.69 -25.57 16.32
N GLU A 590 0.15 -26.22 15.54
CA GLU A 590 1.54 -25.80 15.30
C GLU A 590 1.59 -24.41 14.63
N LYS A 591 0.65 -24.08 13.74
CA LYS A 591 0.56 -22.74 13.13
C LYS A 591 0.34 -21.64 14.18
N VAL A 592 -0.54 -21.88 15.16
CA VAL A 592 -0.82 -20.94 16.25
C VAL A 592 0.35 -20.87 17.23
N GLU A 593 0.89 -22.00 17.67
CA GLU A 593 2.05 -22.07 18.57
C GLU A 593 3.30 -21.39 17.95
N ARG A 594 3.49 -21.54 16.63
CA ARG A 594 4.56 -20.91 15.86
C ARG A 594 4.35 -19.42 15.66
N TRP A 595 3.11 -18.97 15.44
CA TRP A 595 2.76 -17.55 15.42
C TRP A 595 3.03 -16.90 16.77
N GLU A 596 2.57 -17.50 17.88
CA GLU A 596 2.84 -16.99 19.22
C GLU A 596 4.34 -16.89 19.50
N PHE A 597 5.11 -17.93 19.15
CA PHE A 597 6.56 -17.92 19.28
C PHE A 597 7.21 -16.81 18.45
N GLY A 598 6.87 -16.73 17.15
CA GLY A 598 7.42 -15.73 16.24
C GLY A 598 7.10 -14.30 16.68
N ALA A 599 5.85 -14.02 17.04
CA ALA A 599 5.42 -12.72 17.54
C ALA A 599 6.14 -12.35 18.84
N LYS A 600 6.26 -13.28 19.81
CA LYS A 600 7.05 -13.07 21.04
C LYS A 600 8.54 -12.84 20.75
N MET A 601 9.10 -13.45 19.70
CA MET A 601 10.51 -13.26 19.31
C MET A 601 10.76 -11.92 18.60
N VAL A 602 9.84 -11.46 17.73
CA VAL A 602 9.88 -10.11 17.15
C VAL A 602 9.70 -9.06 18.27
N LEU A 603 8.70 -9.22 19.13
CA LEU A 603 8.41 -8.32 20.26
C LEU A 603 9.37 -8.45 21.45
N ARG A 604 10.50 -9.15 21.30
CA ARG A 604 11.66 -9.03 22.21
C ARG A 604 12.64 -7.95 21.74
N ARG A 605 12.54 -7.49 20.49
CA ARG A 605 13.41 -6.45 19.91
C ARG A 605 12.88 -5.07 20.29
N PRO A 606 13.69 -4.18 20.89
CA PRO A 606 13.23 -2.86 21.31
C PRO A 606 12.59 -2.02 20.19
N HIS A 607 13.16 -2.06 18.97
CA HIS A 607 12.62 -1.33 17.82
C HIS A 607 11.27 -1.88 17.39
N ALA A 608 11.10 -3.21 17.38
CA ALA A 608 9.88 -3.85 16.89
C ALA A 608 8.71 -3.69 17.87
N ILE A 609 8.94 -3.77 19.19
CA ILE A 609 7.93 -3.40 20.20
C ILE A 609 7.43 -1.98 19.92
N ARG A 610 8.39 -1.06 19.77
CA ARG A 610 8.13 0.36 19.67
C ARG A 610 7.41 0.73 18.37
N ALA A 611 7.90 0.21 17.24
CA ALA A 611 7.27 0.36 15.93
C ALA A 611 5.87 -0.26 15.91
N ALA A 612 5.69 -1.49 16.41
CA ALA A 612 4.36 -2.12 16.46
C ALA A 612 3.33 -1.31 17.27
N VAL A 613 3.77 -0.71 18.38
CA VAL A 613 2.90 0.18 19.20
C VAL A 613 2.58 1.48 18.45
N MET A 614 3.56 2.07 17.77
CA MET A 614 3.44 3.31 16.97
C MET A 614 2.57 3.16 15.72
N GLU A 615 2.62 2.02 15.04
CA GLU A 615 1.77 1.69 13.89
C GLU A 615 0.27 1.74 14.25
N GLY A 616 -0.09 1.68 15.54
CA GLY A 616 -1.48 1.71 15.97
C GLY A 616 -2.25 0.45 15.57
N GLY A 617 -3.58 0.57 15.57
CA GLY A 617 -4.51 -0.45 15.10
C GLY A 617 -4.19 -1.88 15.54
N ILE A 618 -4.27 -2.81 14.59
CA ILE A 618 -4.12 -4.25 14.83
C ILE A 618 -2.70 -4.63 15.30
N LEU A 619 -1.65 -3.99 14.79
CA LEU A 619 -0.26 -4.30 15.19
C LEU A 619 0.00 -3.88 16.63
N SER A 620 -0.51 -2.72 17.04
CA SER A 620 -0.41 -2.22 18.42
C SER A 620 -1.18 -3.11 19.40
N ARG A 621 -2.36 -3.65 19.01
CA ARG A 621 -3.09 -4.60 19.85
C ARG A 621 -2.45 -5.99 19.94
N ILE A 622 -1.89 -6.51 18.85
CA ILE A 622 -1.10 -7.75 18.91
C ILE A 622 0.12 -7.58 19.83
N ALA A 623 0.81 -6.43 19.74
CA ALA A 623 1.90 -6.10 20.66
C ALA A 623 1.43 -6.03 22.11
N GLN A 624 0.36 -5.27 22.40
CA GLN A 624 -0.21 -5.13 23.75
C GLN A 624 -0.68 -6.47 24.34
N PHE A 625 -1.21 -7.39 23.52
CA PHE A 625 -1.57 -8.75 23.97
C PHE A 625 -0.36 -9.53 24.45
N PHE A 626 0.69 -9.67 23.63
CA PHE A 626 1.89 -10.45 24.00
C PHE A 626 2.74 -9.80 25.08
N LEU A 627 2.54 -8.51 25.33
CA LEU A 627 3.29 -7.71 26.29
C LEU A 627 2.47 -7.38 27.55
N ARG A 628 1.27 -7.93 27.72
CA ARG A 628 0.34 -7.64 28.83
C ARG A 628 0.95 -7.87 30.22
N ASP A 629 1.78 -8.89 30.36
CA ASP A 629 2.46 -9.22 31.62
C ASP A 629 3.72 -8.38 31.85
N GLN A 630 4.17 -7.64 30.83
CA GLN A 630 5.32 -6.74 30.91
C GLN A 630 4.83 -5.33 31.22
N ARG A 631 5.28 -4.79 32.37
CA ARG A 631 5.12 -3.38 32.77
C ARG A 631 5.97 -2.47 31.86
N LEU A 632 5.53 -2.29 30.62
CA LEU A 632 6.25 -1.53 29.60
C LEU A 632 6.06 -0.02 29.75
N SER A 633 7.17 0.67 30.04
CA SER A 633 7.28 2.10 29.76
C SER A 633 7.55 2.30 28.27
N PHE A 634 6.60 2.88 27.53
CA PHE A 634 6.82 3.26 26.14
C PHE A 634 7.96 4.27 26.06
N LYS A 635 9.03 3.95 25.33
CA LYS A 635 10.19 4.82 25.16
C LYS A 635 9.84 5.88 24.10
N VAL A 636 10.01 7.16 24.42
CA VAL A 636 9.53 8.22 23.52
C VAL A 636 10.47 8.51 22.36
N GLY A 637 11.79 8.35 22.54
CA GLY A 637 12.73 8.47 21.43
C GLY A 637 12.96 7.15 20.68
N PRO A 638 13.42 7.19 19.42
CA PRO A 638 13.76 6.00 18.66
C PRO A 638 14.88 5.17 19.30
N THR A 639 15.06 3.92 18.87
CA THR A 639 16.18 3.09 19.36
C THR A 639 17.55 3.61 18.92
N ARG A 640 18.60 3.15 19.60
CA ARG A 640 19.98 3.57 19.34
C ARG A 640 20.44 3.32 17.88
N PRO A 641 20.16 2.18 17.23
CA PRO A 641 20.50 1.97 15.82
C PRO A 641 19.85 3.00 14.88
N VAL A 642 18.60 3.40 15.13
CA VAL A 642 17.93 4.43 14.33
C VAL A 642 18.58 5.81 14.52
N ILE A 643 18.93 6.17 15.75
CA ILE A 643 19.59 7.46 16.05
C ILE A 643 21.00 7.53 15.41
N ASP A 644 21.74 6.42 15.39
CA ASP A 644 23.14 6.40 14.97
C ASP A 644 23.33 6.09 13.48
N TYR A 645 22.39 5.36 12.84
CA TYR A 645 22.51 4.88 11.45
C TYR A 645 21.30 5.25 10.58
N GLY A 646 20.25 5.85 11.13
CA GLY A 646 19.04 6.18 10.39
C GLY A 646 18.28 4.93 9.92
N VAL A 647 17.49 5.09 8.84
CA VAL A 647 16.60 4.06 8.28
C VAL A 647 16.54 4.13 6.75
N PRO A 648 16.17 3.03 6.06
CA PRO A 648 16.07 2.98 4.60
C PRO A 648 15.14 4.05 4.04
N LEU A 649 15.41 4.54 2.82
CA LEU A 649 14.70 5.69 2.23
C LEU A 649 13.17 5.57 2.27
N LEU A 650 12.63 4.38 2.00
CA LEU A 650 11.19 4.06 2.01
C LEU A 650 10.54 4.04 3.40
N LYS A 651 11.34 4.17 4.47
CA LYS A 651 10.91 4.16 5.88
C LYS A 651 11.16 5.50 6.58
N ARG A 652 11.69 6.49 5.86
CA ARG A 652 11.94 7.84 6.40
C ARG A 652 10.64 8.64 6.40
N VAL A 653 10.46 9.44 7.44
CA VAL A 653 9.32 10.34 7.58
C VAL A 653 9.72 11.68 6.94
N ALA A 654 9.19 11.95 5.73
CA ALA A 654 9.46 13.19 5.01
C ALA A 654 8.47 14.29 5.43
N ARG A 655 8.98 15.46 5.81
CA ARG A 655 8.19 16.67 6.04
C ARG A 655 7.93 17.42 4.73
N SER A 656 6.90 18.27 4.72
CA SER A 656 6.51 19.13 3.58
C SER A 656 7.58 20.15 3.12
N ASP A 657 8.65 20.35 3.89
CA ASP A 657 9.81 21.17 3.56
C ASP A 657 11.06 20.34 3.19
N ASN A 658 10.87 19.05 2.89
CA ASN A 658 11.91 18.06 2.61
C ASN A 658 12.86 17.74 3.79
N GLU A 659 12.55 18.11 5.04
CA GLU A 659 13.28 17.55 6.18
C GLU A 659 13.01 16.04 6.28
N VAL A 660 14.10 15.27 6.35
CA VAL A 660 14.10 13.80 6.37
C VAL A 660 14.33 13.33 7.80
N LEU A 661 13.32 12.67 8.38
CA LEU A 661 13.37 12.20 9.76
C LEU A 661 13.31 10.67 9.84
N HIS A 662 13.80 10.12 10.94
CA HIS A 662 14.05 8.70 11.16
C HIS A 662 13.38 8.23 12.46
N ASP A 663 12.72 7.07 12.42
CA ASP A 663 12.06 6.44 13.56
C ASP A 663 12.17 4.91 13.47
N ASP A 664 11.85 4.21 14.55
CA ASP A 664 11.74 2.75 14.51
C ASP A 664 10.63 2.30 13.56
N TYR A 665 10.93 1.29 12.74
CA TYR A 665 9.99 0.71 11.77
C TYR A 665 9.89 -0.80 11.94
N LEU A 666 8.86 -1.39 11.34
CA LEU A 666 8.80 -2.82 11.07
C LEU A 666 9.15 -3.08 9.60
N THR A 667 9.93 -4.12 9.35
CA THR A 667 10.03 -4.71 8.00
C THR A 667 8.76 -5.50 7.66
N LEU A 668 8.58 -5.80 6.37
CA LEU A 668 7.43 -6.58 5.91
C LEU A 668 7.40 -7.98 6.56
N ASP A 669 8.56 -8.61 6.75
CA ASP A 669 8.69 -9.90 7.42
C ASP A 669 8.32 -9.83 8.91
N GLU A 670 8.71 -8.75 9.61
CA GLU A 670 8.32 -8.54 11.01
C GLU A 670 6.80 -8.32 11.12
N MET A 671 6.20 -7.53 10.21
CA MET A 671 4.74 -7.37 10.13
C MET A 671 4.03 -8.70 9.84
N TYR A 672 4.57 -9.51 8.91
CA TYR A 672 4.05 -10.83 8.55
C TYR A 672 4.10 -11.81 9.71
N VAL A 673 5.18 -11.85 10.48
CA VAL A 673 5.23 -12.65 11.71
C VAL A 673 4.21 -12.17 12.73
N LEU A 674 4.07 -10.85 12.94
CA LEU A 674 3.09 -10.30 13.90
C LEU A 674 1.64 -10.64 13.54
N ILE A 675 1.23 -10.49 12.27
CA ILE A 675 -0.14 -10.85 11.82
C ILE A 675 -0.37 -12.36 11.66
N GLY A 676 0.66 -13.18 11.92
CA GLY A 676 0.60 -14.63 11.77
C GLY A 676 0.38 -15.03 10.32
N ALA A 677 1.29 -14.62 9.44
CA ALA A 677 1.26 -14.93 8.02
C ALA A 677 1.91 -16.29 7.71
N GLU A 678 1.16 -17.10 6.99
CA GLU A 678 1.60 -18.24 6.19
C GLU A 678 1.95 -17.72 4.79
N VAL A 679 3.22 -17.84 4.40
CA VAL A 679 3.74 -17.40 3.10
C VAL A 679 4.12 -18.65 2.30
N THR A 680 3.28 -19.01 1.33
CA THR A 680 3.49 -20.21 0.50
C THR A 680 4.02 -19.81 -0.86
N SER A 681 5.28 -20.16 -1.15
CA SER A 681 5.88 -19.97 -2.48
C SER A 681 5.68 -21.22 -3.33
N SER A 682 5.01 -21.08 -4.48
CA SER A 682 4.78 -22.12 -5.48
C SER A 682 5.26 -21.61 -6.85
N GLY A 683 6.45 -21.97 -7.29
CA GLY A 683 7.02 -21.39 -8.52
C GLY A 683 7.25 -19.87 -8.36
N THR A 684 6.58 -19.06 -9.19
CA THR A 684 6.60 -17.58 -9.12
C THR A 684 5.71 -16.99 -8.03
N ASP A 685 4.91 -17.83 -7.39
CA ASP A 685 3.63 -17.43 -6.81
C ASP A 685 3.70 -17.44 -5.29
N THR A 686 3.28 -16.35 -4.63
CA THR A 686 3.45 -16.18 -3.17
C THR A 686 2.11 -15.95 -2.48
N ILE A 687 1.42 -17.03 -2.15
CA ILE A 687 0.12 -16.96 -1.48
C ILE A 687 0.34 -16.61 0.00
N VAL A 688 -0.12 -15.42 0.38
CA VAL A 688 -0.13 -14.96 1.79
C VAL A 688 -1.51 -15.20 2.40
N ARG A 689 -1.56 -16.00 3.47
CA ARG A 689 -2.72 -16.19 4.35
C ARG A 689 -2.34 -15.73 5.74
N SER A 690 -3.23 -15.12 6.51
CA SER A 690 -2.87 -14.59 7.84
C SER A 690 -3.96 -14.83 8.89
N PHE A 691 -3.56 -14.97 10.16
CA PHE A 691 -4.50 -14.98 11.28
C PHE A 691 -5.18 -13.62 11.47
N TRP A 692 -4.48 -12.52 11.16
CA TRP A 692 -4.94 -11.14 11.30
C TRP A 692 -4.94 -10.39 9.96
N PRO A 693 -5.88 -9.45 9.72
CA PRO A 693 -5.89 -8.67 8.49
C PRO A 693 -4.72 -7.68 8.50
N THR A 694 -4.27 -7.26 7.31
CA THR A 694 -3.39 -6.10 7.22
C THR A 694 -4.18 -4.82 7.52
N GLU A 695 -3.52 -3.81 8.09
CA GLU A 695 -4.14 -2.48 8.32
C GLU A 695 -4.79 -1.94 7.04
N ARG A 696 -4.08 -2.02 5.90
CA ARG A 696 -4.61 -1.70 4.56
C ARG A 696 -5.96 -2.35 4.26
N LYS A 697 -6.16 -3.62 4.63
CA LYS A 697 -7.42 -4.33 4.41
C LYS A 697 -8.51 -3.85 5.38
N MET A 698 -8.15 -3.56 6.64
CA MET A 698 -9.09 -2.94 7.58
C MET A 698 -9.59 -1.58 7.09
N LEU A 699 -8.69 -0.72 6.61
CA LEU A 699 -9.03 0.60 6.05
C LEU A 699 -9.99 0.50 4.86
N SER A 700 -9.75 -0.43 3.92
CA SER A 700 -10.67 -0.66 2.78
C SER A 700 -12.05 -1.20 3.18
N GLU A 701 -12.19 -1.69 4.41
CA GLU A 701 -13.43 -2.22 4.97
C GLU A 701 -14.09 -1.25 5.97
N GLY A 702 -13.62 0.01 6.04
CA GLY A 702 -14.23 1.07 6.86
C GLY A 702 -13.57 1.34 8.22
N TYR A 703 -12.42 0.74 8.52
CA TYR A 703 -11.63 1.16 9.69
C TYR A 703 -11.19 2.64 9.55
N ASP A 704 -11.49 3.45 10.56
CA ASP A 704 -11.31 4.91 10.60
C ASP A 704 -9.97 5.34 11.24
N SER A 705 -9.03 4.39 11.37
CA SER A 705 -7.78 4.51 12.15
C SER A 705 -7.96 4.81 13.64
N VAL A 706 -9.17 4.60 14.20
CA VAL A 706 -9.43 4.68 15.64
C VAL A 706 -9.84 3.31 16.17
N TRP A 707 -9.09 2.79 17.13
CA TRP A 707 -9.43 1.52 17.77
C TRP A 707 -10.55 1.70 18.80
N SER A 708 -11.78 1.54 18.31
CA SER A 708 -13.02 1.60 19.07
C SER A 708 -13.32 0.29 19.83
N GLN A 709 -14.39 0.29 20.65
CA GLN A 709 -14.80 -0.90 21.40
C GLN A 709 -15.24 -2.05 20.49
N PRO A 710 -16.01 -1.85 19.40
CA PRO A 710 -16.31 -2.94 18.45
C PRO A 710 -15.08 -3.61 17.83
N TRP A 711 -14.01 -2.85 17.51
CA TRP A 711 -12.75 -3.42 17.05
C TRP A 711 -12.04 -4.23 18.13
N GLU A 712 -12.11 -3.80 19.39
CA GLU A 712 -11.60 -4.56 20.53
C GLU A 712 -12.40 -5.86 20.76
N ASP A 713 -13.74 -5.80 20.73
CA ASP A 713 -14.60 -6.97 20.92
C ASP A 713 -14.38 -8.02 19.81
N TRP A 714 -14.31 -7.58 18.55
CA TRP A 714 -13.95 -8.42 17.40
C TRP A 714 -12.55 -9.03 17.55
N PHE A 715 -11.56 -8.24 17.98
CA PHE A 715 -10.20 -8.72 18.19
C PHE A 715 -10.13 -9.77 19.30
N VAL A 716 -10.82 -9.55 20.42
CA VAL A 716 -10.88 -10.49 21.53
C VAL A 716 -11.60 -11.78 21.13
N GLU A 717 -12.75 -11.73 20.46
CA GLU A 717 -13.45 -12.92 19.94
C GLU A 717 -12.53 -13.71 18.99
N ARG A 718 -11.92 -13.01 18.02
CA ARG A 718 -11.04 -13.65 17.04
C ARG A 718 -9.81 -14.25 17.69
N LEU A 719 -9.18 -13.55 18.64
CA LEU A 719 -8.01 -14.03 19.38
C LEU A 719 -8.34 -15.31 20.14
N GLN A 720 -9.47 -15.35 20.86
CA GLN A 720 -9.94 -16.56 21.55
C GLN A 720 -10.10 -17.73 20.57
N ARG A 721 -10.68 -17.50 19.39
CA ARG A 721 -10.88 -18.54 18.37
C ARG A 721 -9.57 -18.98 17.70
N VAL A 722 -8.58 -18.10 17.55
CA VAL A 722 -7.22 -18.45 17.09
C VAL A 722 -6.54 -19.33 18.15
N LEU A 723 -6.52 -18.90 19.41
CA LEU A 723 -5.91 -19.65 20.53
C LEU A 723 -6.62 -20.98 20.84
N ALA A 724 -7.92 -21.08 20.54
CA ALA A 724 -8.68 -22.33 20.61
C ALA A 724 -8.51 -23.24 19.37
N PHE A 725 -7.65 -22.86 18.41
CA PHE A 725 -7.39 -23.59 17.17
C PHE A 725 -8.64 -23.78 16.28
N GLN A 726 -9.53 -22.78 16.25
CA GLN A 726 -10.81 -22.80 15.51
C GLN A 726 -10.80 -21.95 14.23
N VAL A 727 -9.74 -21.19 13.99
CA VAL A 727 -9.62 -20.25 12.86
C VAL A 727 -8.30 -20.50 12.14
N VAL A 728 -8.36 -20.85 10.86
CA VAL A 728 -7.19 -20.97 9.98
C VAL A 728 -6.72 -19.58 9.49
N PRO A 729 -5.44 -19.43 9.08
CA PRO A 729 -5.00 -18.25 8.34
C PRO A 729 -5.83 -18.09 7.05
N VAL A 730 -6.31 -16.88 6.76
CA VAL A 730 -7.11 -16.58 5.56
C VAL A 730 -6.40 -15.56 4.66
N SER A 731 -6.51 -15.70 3.34
CA SER A 731 -5.89 -14.74 2.41
C SER A 731 -6.65 -13.42 2.32
N GLY A 732 -5.95 -12.36 1.87
CA GLY A 732 -6.45 -10.98 1.79
C GLY A 732 -7.88 -10.82 1.28
N ARG A 733 -8.25 -11.58 0.23
CA ARG A 733 -9.57 -11.52 -0.42
C ARG A 733 -10.73 -12.06 0.42
N HIS A 734 -10.48 -12.93 1.41
CA HIS A 734 -11.52 -13.55 2.24
C HIS A 734 -11.80 -12.78 3.54
N TRP A 735 -11.18 -11.61 3.74
CA TRP A 735 -11.46 -10.71 4.86
C TRP A 735 -12.71 -9.84 4.60
N THR A 736 -13.85 -10.48 4.33
CA THR A 736 -15.13 -9.82 4.03
C THR A 736 -15.97 -9.48 5.28
N LEU A 737 -15.54 -9.95 6.46
CA LEU A 737 -16.28 -9.82 7.73
C LEU A 737 -15.92 -8.56 8.54
N LEU A 738 -15.22 -7.59 7.94
CA LEU A 738 -14.71 -6.41 8.66
C LEU A 738 -15.67 -5.21 8.58
N ARG A 739 -16.39 -5.02 7.48
CA ARG A 739 -17.35 -3.91 7.31
C ARG A 739 -18.46 -3.88 8.38
N PRO A 740 -19.10 -5.00 8.79
CA PRO A 740 -20.07 -4.96 9.88
C PRO A 740 -19.49 -4.50 11.24
N VAL A 741 -18.17 -4.68 11.45
CA VAL A 741 -17.49 -4.17 12.64
C VAL A 741 -17.30 -2.65 12.51
N ALA A 742 -16.87 -2.17 11.34
CA ALA A 742 -16.76 -0.73 11.04
C ALA A 742 -18.11 0.01 11.18
N ASP A 743 -19.17 -0.53 10.57
CA ASP A 743 -20.51 0.06 10.55
C ASP A 743 -21.12 0.22 11.96
N SER A 744 -20.67 -0.58 12.94
CA SER A 744 -21.09 -0.48 14.34
C SER A 744 -20.41 0.65 15.14
N VAL A 745 -19.49 1.39 14.52
CA VAL A 745 -18.73 2.52 15.11
C VAL A 745 -19.29 3.89 14.68
N ALA A 746 -20.19 3.90 13.68
CA ALA A 746 -20.88 5.07 13.13
C ALA A 746 -22.19 5.37 13.88
#